data_AF-K5ZW74-F1
#
_entry.id   AF-K5ZW74-F1
#
_cell.length_a   1.000
_cell.length_b   1.000
_cell.length_c   1.000
_cell.angle_alpha   90.00
_cell.angle_beta   90.00
_cell.angle_gamma   90.00
#
_symmetry.space_group_name_H-M   'P 1'
#
loop_
_entity.id
_entity.type
_entity.pdbx_description
1 polymer ?
#
loop_
_entity_poly.entity_id
_entity_poly.type
_entity_poly.pdbx_seq_one_letter_code
_entity_poly.pdbx_strand_id
1 'polypeptide(L)'
;MGQIVKCFIVVCCFLLKLFPVFAQSFVHPGIDMNKEDLAYMKAQVLAERKPWKESFDLLKKEVSLDFQFTSYAHVISGPYSKPDVGGKELSSCARMAYSCAVLWYISGDDRYAKKVLDIIDKWSVTLRSFDENNAKLLVALTGYELCNAAEILRYNYVGWTEKNTESMTRLMMSVYYPTIRYYFSEANGNWDGAIMHTLMAIAVFTDNRDLFDNAVYHYLHARANGSLMKYIYPNGQCQETGRDQGHVQMGLYEFSGAARIAYTQGIDLFSAADYRLALGLEYFAKFITGGSVFAYGVPSERERFKYRSGFEYCLDHFTAKGISMPNLRELCRRTVLNNAASALWKLTAFRAEFCNKPSELRALQVSDIAYPAGAKDDNFTMRYTDWVEVYNSEELQHALNISAGLGKTILLRAGEYKLQQSLTIPSNIRLCGEGVGTVLICEPSVRTAAILLGDLDAHDITIENLVLDGAWNHTVGSDPNTGRFNRTGRLSNSLTGISLRGENGHSLRNVVFKNLTVINFSRSGVYVSDVNGIEIDACDFSDNGAQVVPGPRLQHNLFIQHSTGIRLKNSRFDTSLRGCGVVIDHCRDILFDRCEIARNGWHGIMMSECQNGFVGNCLIEGNDGCGFMGDYLYHGSDCISVKNNKIQYNNEYAVKGFSLTNFIVAENIYRCNGIDEQQEYLSSEKKLQLERLNE
;
A
#
# COMPACT_ATOMS: atom_id res chain seq x y z
N MET A 1 -3.80 -30.66 -74.95
CA MET A 1 -2.50 -30.99 -74.31
C MET A 1 -2.17 -29.82 -73.40
N GLY A 2 -2.38 -29.83 -72.08
CA GLY A 2 -2.01 -30.87 -71.12
C GLY A 2 -0.67 -30.47 -70.49
N GLN A 3 -0.62 -29.40 -69.69
CA GLN A 3 0.53 -29.07 -68.86
C GLN A 3 0.11 -28.92 -67.40
N ILE A 4 0.57 -29.90 -66.62
CA ILE A 4 0.42 -30.06 -65.19
C ILE A 4 1.32 -29.05 -64.50
N VAL A 5 0.74 -28.10 -63.76
CA VAL A 5 1.48 -27.25 -62.82
C VAL A 5 1.71 -28.06 -61.54
N LYS A 6 2.96 -28.48 -61.29
CA LYS A 6 3.38 -29.10 -60.03
C LYS A 6 3.53 -28.00 -58.98
N CYS A 7 2.59 -27.93 -58.03
CA CYS A 7 2.78 -27.19 -56.78
C CYS A 7 3.84 -27.90 -55.92
N PHE A 8 4.98 -27.25 -55.71
CA PHE A 8 5.93 -27.62 -54.66
C PHE A 8 5.42 -27.05 -53.33
N ILE A 9 4.92 -27.92 -52.45
CA ILE A 9 4.72 -27.59 -51.03
C ILE A 9 6.06 -27.79 -50.34
N VAL A 10 6.70 -26.69 -49.94
CA VAL A 10 7.82 -26.73 -49.00
C VAL A 10 7.23 -26.90 -47.60
N VAL A 11 7.25 -28.14 -47.10
CA VAL A 11 6.97 -28.41 -45.68
C VAL A 11 8.22 -28.03 -44.89
N CYS A 12 8.25 -26.81 -44.34
CA CYS A 12 9.19 -26.45 -43.30
C CYS A 12 8.81 -27.21 -42.01
N CYS A 13 9.45 -28.35 -41.78
CA CYS A 13 9.41 -29.03 -40.49
C CYS A 13 10.12 -28.16 -39.44
N PHE A 14 9.37 -27.32 -38.74
CA PHE A 14 9.80 -26.74 -37.47
C PHE A 14 9.93 -27.88 -36.45
N LEU A 15 11.18 -28.31 -36.20
CA LEU A 15 11.54 -29.06 -35.01
C LEU A 15 11.31 -28.15 -33.80
N LEU A 16 10.09 -28.20 -33.25
CA LEU A 16 9.79 -27.73 -31.90
C LEU A 16 10.65 -28.56 -30.95
N LYS A 17 11.80 -27.99 -30.53
CA LYS A 17 12.44 -28.41 -29.28
C LYS A 17 11.49 -28.03 -28.17
N LEU A 18 10.60 -28.94 -27.81
CA LEU A 18 9.90 -28.95 -26.54
C LEU A 18 10.97 -29.05 -25.46
N PHE A 19 11.44 -27.90 -24.97
CA PHE A 19 12.08 -27.87 -23.67
C PHE A 19 10.99 -28.21 -22.66
N PRO A 20 11.13 -29.28 -21.86
CA PRO A 20 10.26 -29.46 -20.73
C PRO A 20 10.40 -28.23 -19.84
N VAL A 21 9.31 -27.48 -19.69
CA VAL A 21 9.19 -26.43 -18.68
C VAL A 21 9.12 -27.18 -17.34
N PHE A 22 10.28 -27.54 -16.80
CA PHE A 22 10.35 -27.96 -15.41
C PHE A 22 10.09 -26.71 -14.56
N ALA A 23 9.04 -26.76 -13.73
CA ALA A 23 8.86 -25.76 -12.68
C ALA A 23 10.17 -25.67 -11.89
N GLN A 24 10.70 -24.45 -11.74
CA GLN A 24 11.97 -24.24 -11.02
C GLN A 24 11.85 -24.83 -9.62
N SER A 25 12.72 -25.78 -9.27
CA SER A 25 12.84 -26.28 -7.89
C SER A 25 13.33 -25.16 -6.96
N PHE A 26 12.88 -25.16 -5.72
CA PHE A 26 13.35 -24.17 -4.74
C PHE A 26 14.86 -24.29 -4.52
N VAL A 27 15.51 -23.14 -4.36
CA VAL A 27 16.92 -23.05 -3.93
C VAL A 27 16.97 -23.32 -2.43
N HIS A 28 17.88 -24.20 -2.03
CA HIS A 28 18.05 -24.64 -0.64
C HIS A 28 19.51 -24.69 -0.16
N PRO A 29 19.82 -24.13 1.02
CA PRO A 29 19.01 -23.15 1.74
C PRO A 29 18.63 -21.96 0.84
N GLY A 30 17.50 -21.31 1.11
CA GLY A 30 17.04 -20.22 0.26
C GLY A 30 15.91 -19.39 0.84
N ILE A 31 15.70 -19.44 2.15
CA ILE A 31 14.86 -18.48 2.88
C ILE A 31 15.62 -17.15 2.99
N ASP A 32 16.30 -16.84 4.10
CA ASP A 32 17.05 -15.57 4.19
C ASP A 32 18.42 -15.66 3.52
N MET A 33 19.09 -16.80 3.62
CA MET A 33 20.45 -16.99 3.12
C MET A 33 20.52 -18.26 2.30
N ASN A 34 21.16 -18.19 1.13
CA ASN A 34 21.52 -19.38 0.39
C ASN A 34 22.87 -19.95 0.83
N LYS A 35 23.29 -21.04 0.20
CA LYS A 35 24.57 -21.72 0.51
C LYS A 35 25.77 -20.80 0.37
N GLU A 36 25.79 -19.98 -0.68
CA GLU A 36 26.87 -19.04 -0.97
C GLU A 36 26.93 -17.90 0.08
N ASP A 37 25.78 -17.36 0.45
CA ASP A 37 25.64 -16.32 1.48
C ASP A 37 26.12 -16.82 2.85
N LEU A 38 25.72 -18.04 3.24
CA LEU A 38 26.17 -18.68 4.47
C LEU A 38 27.70 -18.88 4.47
N ALA A 39 28.25 -19.44 3.40
CA ALA A 39 29.70 -19.66 3.27
C ALA A 39 30.47 -18.33 3.32
N TYR A 40 29.96 -17.29 2.65
CA TYR A 40 30.53 -15.95 2.66
C TYR A 40 30.55 -15.36 4.08
N MET A 41 29.41 -15.36 4.77
CA MET A 41 29.31 -14.92 6.17
C MET A 41 30.35 -15.60 7.06
N LYS A 42 30.46 -16.94 6.99
CA LYS A 42 31.45 -17.70 7.76
C LYS A 42 32.88 -17.28 7.42
N ALA A 43 33.21 -17.14 6.14
CA ALA A 43 34.54 -16.71 5.70
C ALA A 43 34.89 -15.31 6.24
N GLN A 44 33.95 -14.37 6.25
CA GLN A 44 34.16 -13.02 6.79
C GLN A 44 34.42 -13.03 8.31
N VAL A 45 33.71 -13.87 9.06
CA VAL A 45 33.96 -14.05 10.51
C VAL A 45 35.35 -14.63 10.76
N LEU A 46 35.73 -15.70 10.04
CA LEU A 46 37.03 -16.36 10.20
C LEU A 46 38.20 -15.45 9.78
N ALA A 47 37.97 -14.54 8.83
CA ALA A 47 38.93 -13.52 8.42
C ALA A 47 38.92 -12.25 9.29
N GLU A 48 38.21 -12.28 10.42
CA GLU A 48 38.09 -11.17 11.38
C GLU A 48 37.58 -9.84 10.77
N ARG A 49 36.79 -9.93 9.69
CA ARG A 49 36.29 -8.75 8.98
C ARG A 49 35.11 -8.12 9.73
N LYS A 50 35.10 -6.79 9.81
CA LYS A 50 33.97 -6.02 10.32
C LYS A 50 32.93 -5.79 9.21
N PRO A 51 31.61 -5.86 9.52
CA PRO A 51 31.01 -6.01 10.85
C PRO A 51 30.79 -7.47 11.32
N TRP A 52 31.09 -8.47 10.49
CA TRP A 52 30.77 -9.88 10.76
C TRP A 52 31.37 -10.40 12.07
N LYS A 53 32.67 -10.19 12.29
CA LYS A 53 33.37 -10.69 13.49
C LYS A 53 32.78 -10.14 14.79
N GLU A 54 32.56 -8.83 14.84
CA GLU A 54 31.96 -8.16 16.01
C GLU A 54 30.53 -8.66 16.28
N SER A 55 29.74 -8.85 15.22
CA SER A 55 28.38 -9.38 15.33
C SER A 55 28.36 -10.82 15.81
N PHE A 56 29.27 -11.66 15.30
CA PHE A 56 29.42 -13.03 15.77
C PHE A 56 29.82 -13.10 17.25
N ASP A 57 30.81 -12.31 17.68
CA ASP A 57 31.28 -12.31 19.06
C ASP A 57 30.20 -11.83 20.03
N LEU A 58 29.46 -10.78 19.67
CA LEU A 58 28.33 -10.33 20.48
C LEU A 58 27.22 -11.39 20.53
N LEU A 59 26.82 -11.96 19.38
CA LEU A 59 25.79 -12.99 19.36
C LEU A 59 26.17 -14.20 20.22
N LYS A 60 27.42 -14.67 20.10
CA LYS A 60 27.94 -15.80 20.87
C LYS A 60 27.95 -15.52 22.37
N LYS A 61 28.25 -14.28 22.77
CA LYS A 61 28.25 -13.84 24.17
C LYS A 61 26.83 -13.83 24.77
N GLU A 62 25.86 -13.32 24.02
CA GLU A 62 24.48 -13.15 24.50
C GLU A 62 23.65 -14.44 24.46
N VAL A 63 24.02 -15.40 23.60
CA VAL A 63 23.35 -16.71 23.51
C VAL A 63 23.83 -17.65 24.60
N SER A 64 22.94 -17.99 25.52
CA SER A 64 23.17 -19.01 26.55
C SER A 64 22.61 -20.38 26.16
N LEU A 65 23.47 -21.42 26.17
CA LEU A 65 23.06 -22.81 25.95
C LEU A 65 22.25 -23.40 27.11
N ASP A 66 22.29 -22.78 28.28
CA ASP A 66 21.50 -23.15 29.46
C ASP A 66 20.05 -22.63 29.39
N PHE A 67 19.68 -21.96 28.30
CA PHE A 67 18.32 -21.47 28.04
C PHE A 67 17.26 -22.56 28.27
N GLN A 68 16.36 -22.27 29.21
CA GLN A 68 15.20 -23.09 29.57
C GLN A 68 13.93 -22.43 29.07
N PHE A 69 12.96 -23.24 28.65
CA PHE A 69 11.67 -22.76 28.19
C PHE A 69 10.57 -23.79 28.45
N THR A 70 9.34 -23.31 28.50
CA THR A 70 8.13 -24.12 28.52
C THR A 70 7.44 -23.99 27.16
N SER A 71 7.05 -25.10 26.56
CA SER A 71 6.20 -25.09 25.36
C SER A 71 4.74 -25.22 25.77
N TYR A 72 3.87 -24.51 25.05
CA TYR A 72 2.45 -24.40 25.37
C TYR A 72 1.61 -25.05 24.27
N ALA A 73 0.52 -25.72 24.67
CA ALA A 73 -0.42 -26.30 23.71
C ALA A 73 -1.30 -25.24 23.05
N HIS A 74 -1.72 -24.23 23.82
CA HIS A 74 -2.54 -23.13 23.34
C HIS A 74 -1.81 -21.83 23.69
N VAL A 75 -1.38 -21.11 22.66
CA VAL A 75 -0.73 -19.81 22.82
C VAL A 75 -1.78 -18.73 22.65
N ILE A 76 -1.92 -17.86 23.65
CA ILE A 76 -2.89 -16.76 23.64
C ILE A 76 -2.12 -15.44 23.61
N SER A 77 -2.38 -14.62 22.59
CA SER A 77 -1.77 -13.29 22.47
C SER A 77 -2.87 -12.24 22.29
N GLY A 78 -3.26 -11.62 23.40
CA GLY A 78 -4.24 -10.54 23.41
C GLY A 78 -3.69 -9.22 22.86
N PRO A 79 -4.55 -8.18 22.75
CA PRO A 79 -4.14 -6.85 22.31
C PRO A 79 -2.97 -6.33 23.15
N TYR A 80 -1.92 -5.82 22.50
CA TYR A 80 -0.67 -5.41 23.16
C TYR A 80 -0.04 -6.51 24.04
N SER A 81 -0.25 -7.77 23.65
CA SER A 81 0.18 -8.98 24.38
C SER A 81 -0.43 -9.05 25.79
N LYS A 82 -1.73 -8.75 25.91
CA LYS A 82 -2.49 -8.84 27.16
C LYS A 82 -3.85 -9.53 26.93
N PRO A 83 -4.06 -10.78 27.40
CA PRO A 83 -3.10 -11.63 28.10
C PRO A 83 -1.98 -12.12 27.18
N ASP A 84 -0.93 -12.68 27.78
CA ASP A 84 0.16 -13.36 27.08
C ASP A 84 0.38 -14.72 27.75
N VAL A 85 -0.06 -15.78 27.06
CA VAL A 85 0.11 -17.16 27.49
C VAL A 85 1.00 -17.85 26.46
N GLY A 86 2.29 -17.99 26.80
CA GLY A 86 3.29 -18.68 25.98
C GLY A 86 3.79 -17.92 24.74
N GLY A 87 3.30 -16.70 24.48
CA GLY A 87 3.70 -15.93 23.30
C GLY A 87 5.12 -15.37 23.40
N LYS A 88 5.51 -14.84 24.56
CA LYS A 88 6.89 -14.44 24.86
C LYS A 88 7.85 -15.63 24.82
N GLU A 89 7.47 -16.76 25.40
CA GLU A 89 8.27 -17.99 25.36
C GLU A 89 8.51 -18.44 23.91
N LEU A 90 7.46 -18.47 23.09
CA LEU A 90 7.57 -18.81 21.67
C LEU A 90 8.51 -17.85 20.92
N SER A 91 8.33 -16.54 21.10
CA SER A 91 9.18 -15.52 20.46
C SER A 91 10.65 -15.66 20.85
N SER A 92 10.91 -15.91 22.14
CA SER A 92 12.26 -16.13 22.64
C SER A 92 12.88 -17.42 22.09
N CYS A 93 12.07 -18.49 21.97
CA CYS A 93 12.50 -19.75 21.37
C CYS A 93 12.82 -19.62 19.88
N ALA A 94 11.99 -18.93 19.11
CA ALA A 94 12.22 -18.69 17.68
C ALA A 94 13.55 -17.95 17.45
N ARG A 95 13.76 -16.86 18.19
CA ARG A 95 15.02 -16.09 18.15
C ARG A 95 16.23 -16.91 18.59
N MET A 96 16.08 -17.70 19.65
CA MET A 96 17.13 -18.59 20.17
C MET A 96 17.50 -19.66 19.14
N ALA A 97 16.51 -20.28 18.49
CA ALA A 97 16.71 -21.29 17.47
C ALA A 97 17.50 -20.72 16.28
N TYR A 98 17.10 -19.56 15.75
CA TYR A 98 17.82 -18.95 14.63
C TYR A 98 19.24 -18.54 15.03
N SER A 99 19.41 -17.93 16.20
CA SER A 99 20.72 -17.56 16.73
C SER A 99 21.65 -18.77 16.86
N CYS A 100 21.14 -19.88 17.42
CA CYS A 100 21.89 -21.13 17.56
C CYS A 100 22.24 -21.75 16.21
N ALA A 101 21.33 -21.74 15.23
CA ALA A 101 21.61 -22.28 13.89
C ALA A 101 22.76 -21.53 13.20
N VAL A 102 22.77 -20.18 13.29
CA VAL A 102 23.85 -19.35 12.73
C VAL A 102 25.17 -19.56 13.48
N LEU A 103 25.14 -19.59 14.82
CA LEU A 103 26.34 -19.87 15.63
C LEU A 103 26.92 -21.25 15.35
N TRP A 104 26.07 -22.27 15.20
CA TRP A 104 26.47 -23.62 14.81
C TRP A 104 27.16 -23.60 13.44
N TYR A 105 26.54 -23.00 12.43
CA TYR A 105 27.09 -23.00 11.06
C TYR A 105 28.51 -22.41 11.01
N ILE A 106 28.73 -21.32 11.74
CA ILE A 106 30.02 -20.63 11.80
C ILE A 106 31.04 -21.43 12.64
N SER A 107 30.67 -21.85 13.84
CA SER A 107 31.60 -22.43 14.83
C SER A 107 31.84 -23.93 14.69
N GLY A 108 30.88 -24.68 14.15
CA GLY A 108 30.87 -26.14 14.15
C GLY A 108 30.56 -26.79 15.51
N ASP A 109 30.14 -26.01 16.52
CA ASP A 109 29.81 -26.56 17.85
C ASP A 109 28.38 -27.14 17.89
N ASP A 110 28.29 -28.46 17.85
CA ASP A 110 27.03 -29.22 17.81
C ASP A 110 26.09 -28.94 18.99
N ARG A 111 26.56 -28.35 20.09
CA ARG A 111 25.68 -27.97 21.21
C ARG A 111 24.63 -26.95 20.77
N TYR A 112 24.99 -26.04 19.87
CA TYR A 112 24.03 -25.08 19.30
C TYR A 112 23.00 -25.78 18.41
N ALA A 113 23.41 -26.67 17.49
CA ALA A 113 22.47 -27.43 16.66
C ALA A 113 21.51 -28.28 17.53
N LYS A 114 22.02 -28.94 18.57
CA LYS A 114 21.19 -29.69 19.53
C LYS A 114 20.16 -28.82 20.24
N LYS A 115 20.47 -27.56 20.56
CA LYS A 115 19.50 -26.62 21.14
C LYS A 115 18.38 -26.27 20.14
N VAL A 116 18.69 -26.10 18.86
CA VAL A 116 17.68 -25.88 17.81
C VAL A 116 16.74 -27.08 17.72
N LEU A 117 17.28 -28.30 17.68
CA LEU A 117 16.48 -29.53 17.65
C LEU A 117 15.56 -29.65 18.89
N ASP A 118 16.07 -29.37 20.10
CA ASP A 118 15.27 -29.37 21.33
C ASP A 118 14.08 -28.41 21.27
N ILE A 119 14.29 -27.20 20.71
CA ILE A 119 13.24 -26.21 20.53
C ILE A 119 12.17 -26.69 19.54
N ILE A 120 12.58 -27.12 18.34
CA ILE A 120 11.66 -27.58 17.29
C ILE A 120 10.89 -28.82 17.75
N ASP A 121 11.56 -29.81 18.34
CA ASP A 121 10.93 -31.06 18.77
C ASP A 121 9.89 -30.82 19.88
N LYS A 122 10.19 -29.97 20.88
CA LYS A 122 9.23 -29.66 21.95
C LYS A 122 8.00 -28.91 21.43
N TRP A 123 8.18 -27.85 20.65
CA TRP A 123 7.06 -27.07 20.13
C TRP A 123 6.22 -27.84 19.10
N SER A 124 6.86 -28.64 18.23
CA SER A 124 6.15 -29.45 17.21
C SER A 124 5.30 -30.59 17.77
N VAL A 125 5.52 -30.96 19.03
CA VAL A 125 4.72 -31.96 19.75
C VAL A 125 3.62 -31.30 20.59
N THR A 126 3.92 -30.16 21.22
CA THR A 126 2.98 -29.56 22.17
C THR A 126 1.99 -28.61 21.53
N LEU A 127 2.42 -27.75 20.60
CA LEU A 127 1.61 -26.64 20.10
C LEU A 127 0.42 -27.14 19.26
N ARG A 128 -0.77 -26.59 19.53
CA ARG A 128 -2.03 -26.97 18.87
C ARG A 128 -2.80 -25.79 18.30
N SER A 129 -2.76 -24.62 18.95
CA SER A 129 -3.47 -23.44 18.45
C SER A 129 -2.87 -22.12 18.92
N PHE A 130 -3.22 -21.08 18.18
CA PHE A 130 -3.05 -19.69 18.53
C PHE A 130 -4.43 -19.04 18.69
N ASP A 131 -4.57 -18.11 19.63
CA ASP A 131 -5.81 -17.39 19.87
C ASP A 131 -5.57 -15.92 20.23
N GLU A 132 -6.63 -15.13 20.13
CA GLU A 132 -6.73 -13.69 20.39
C GLU A 132 -6.10 -12.76 19.34
N ASN A 133 -6.34 -11.46 19.53
CA ASN A 133 -6.06 -10.38 18.58
C ASN A 133 -4.66 -10.40 17.94
N ASN A 134 -3.61 -10.63 18.72
CA ASN A 134 -2.22 -10.58 18.26
C ASN A 134 -1.68 -11.92 17.75
N ALA A 135 -2.49 -12.99 17.74
CA ALA A 135 -2.07 -14.32 17.31
C ALA A 135 -1.40 -14.33 15.93
N LYS A 136 -2.03 -13.72 14.92
CA LYS A 136 -1.49 -13.69 13.55
C LYS A 136 -0.13 -13.00 13.47
N LEU A 137 0.04 -11.88 14.17
CA LEU A 137 1.31 -11.15 14.18
C LEU A 137 2.40 -11.96 14.90
N LEU A 138 2.08 -12.59 16.03
CA LEU A 138 3.02 -13.47 16.73
C LEU A 138 3.50 -14.63 15.85
N VAL A 139 2.56 -15.31 15.16
CA VAL A 139 2.87 -16.39 14.21
C VAL A 139 3.76 -15.88 13.08
N ALA A 140 3.40 -14.73 12.52
CA ALA A 140 4.12 -14.11 11.41
C ALA A 140 5.54 -13.68 11.76
N LEU A 141 5.81 -13.26 13.00
CA LEU A 141 7.14 -12.81 13.45
C LEU A 141 8.04 -13.95 13.97
N THR A 142 7.49 -15.13 14.21
CA THR A 142 8.23 -16.29 14.74
C THR A 142 8.43 -17.41 13.71
N GLY A 143 7.55 -17.49 12.71
CA GLY A 143 7.56 -18.57 11.72
C GLY A 143 8.81 -18.57 10.83
N TYR A 144 9.17 -17.42 10.23
CA TYR A 144 10.36 -17.33 9.38
C TYR A 144 11.66 -17.60 10.16
N GLU A 145 11.74 -17.25 11.45
CA GLU A 145 12.94 -17.53 12.26
C GLU A 145 13.13 -19.02 12.51
N LEU A 146 12.05 -19.73 12.84
CA LEU A 146 12.07 -21.18 13.00
C LEU A 146 12.37 -21.88 11.66
N CYS A 147 11.80 -21.40 10.55
CA CYS A 147 12.06 -21.96 9.22
C CYS A 147 13.53 -21.77 8.80
N ASN A 148 14.09 -20.57 8.99
CA ASN A 148 15.52 -20.32 8.75
C ASN A 148 16.42 -21.22 9.60
N ALA A 149 16.12 -21.36 10.90
CA ALA A 149 16.88 -22.23 11.79
C ALA A 149 16.86 -23.69 11.33
N ALA A 150 15.68 -24.20 10.97
CA ALA A 150 15.47 -25.55 10.49
C ALA A 150 16.16 -25.80 9.14
N GLU A 151 16.04 -24.86 8.19
CA GLU A 151 16.62 -24.99 6.85
C GLU A 151 18.15 -25.00 6.88
N ILE A 152 18.77 -24.12 7.69
CA ILE A 152 20.23 -24.09 7.87
C ILE A 152 20.73 -25.46 8.33
N LEU A 153 20.07 -26.07 9.32
CA LEU A 153 20.47 -27.40 9.81
C LEU A 153 20.15 -28.51 8.80
N ARG A 154 18.97 -28.50 8.17
CA ARG A 154 18.53 -29.54 7.22
C ARG A 154 19.55 -29.81 6.12
N TYR A 155 20.18 -28.75 5.61
CA TYR A 155 21.09 -28.87 4.46
C TYR A 155 22.58 -28.86 4.83
N ASN A 156 22.94 -28.66 6.10
CA ASN A 156 24.34 -28.54 6.49
C ASN A 156 24.74 -29.39 7.70
N TYR A 157 23.79 -29.82 8.55
CA TYR A 157 24.08 -30.54 9.79
C TYR A 157 23.83 -32.04 9.61
N VAL A 158 24.88 -32.85 9.77
CA VAL A 158 24.80 -34.32 9.63
C VAL A 158 23.82 -34.96 10.62
N GLY A 159 23.56 -34.31 11.76
CA GLY A 159 22.61 -34.80 12.77
C GLY A 159 21.15 -34.46 12.49
N TRP A 160 20.84 -33.74 11.40
CA TRP A 160 19.46 -33.52 10.98
C TRP A 160 18.88 -34.78 10.33
N THR A 161 17.67 -35.17 10.73
CA THR A 161 17.01 -36.40 10.26
C THR A 161 15.69 -36.11 9.55
N GLU A 162 15.16 -37.09 8.81
CA GLU A 162 13.82 -37.00 8.19
C GLU A 162 12.73 -36.71 9.23
N LYS A 163 12.83 -37.30 10.43
CA LYS A 163 11.92 -37.01 11.54
C LYS A 163 11.92 -35.53 11.94
N ASN A 164 13.08 -34.86 11.89
CA ASN A 164 13.14 -33.43 12.18
C ASN A 164 12.43 -32.61 11.10
N THR A 165 12.62 -32.98 9.82
CA THR A 165 11.86 -32.41 8.70
C THR A 165 10.35 -32.60 8.90
N GLU A 166 9.90 -33.81 9.21
CA GLU A 166 8.48 -34.12 9.46
C GLU A 166 7.90 -33.32 10.63
N SER A 167 8.62 -33.23 11.75
CA SER A 167 8.21 -32.44 12.92
C SER A 167 8.04 -30.96 12.58
N MET A 168 9.00 -30.40 11.84
CA MET A 168 8.96 -28.99 11.44
C MET A 168 7.85 -28.73 10.41
N THR A 169 7.71 -29.58 9.39
CA THR A 169 6.63 -29.50 8.40
C THR A 169 5.27 -29.60 9.07
N ARG A 170 5.09 -30.52 10.04
CA ARG A 170 3.86 -30.63 10.81
C ARG A 170 3.57 -29.34 11.58
N LEU A 171 4.53 -28.83 12.35
CA LEU A 171 4.38 -27.58 13.09
C LEU A 171 3.92 -26.41 12.19
N MET A 172 4.58 -26.27 11.04
CA MET A 172 4.28 -25.18 10.10
C MET A 172 2.93 -25.37 9.40
N MET A 173 2.62 -26.57 8.91
CA MET A 173 1.42 -26.80 8.09
C MET A 173 0.15 -27.08 8.91
N SER A 174 0.26 -27.58 10.14
CA SER A 174 -0.90 -27.89 10.98
C SER A 174 -1.28 -26.80 11.98
N VAL A 175 -0.37 -25.86 12.29
CA VAL A 175 -0.64 -24.79 13.27
C VAL A 175 -0.37 -23.40 12.70
N TYR A 176 0.83 -23.13 12.17
CA TYR A 176 1.19 -21.79 11.70
C TYR A 176 0.39 -21.38 10.47
N TYR A 177 0.49 -22.16 9.37
CA TYR A 177 -0.19 -21.87 8.11
C TYR A 177 -1.71 -21.67 8.28
N PRO A 178 -2.47 -22.55 8.98
CA PRO A 178 -3.90 -22.33 9.19
C PRO A 178 -4.25 -20.98 9.85
N THR A 179 -3.41 -20.47 10.76
CA THR A 179 -3.64 -19.18 11.42
C THR A 179 -3.45 -17.98 10.49
N ILE A 180 -2.51 -18.04 9.54
CA ILE A 180 -2.11 -16.88 8.71
C ILE A 180 -2.47 -16.99 7.23
N ARG A 181 -2.98 -18.13 6.74
CA ARG A 181 -3.29 -18.37 5.31
C ARG A 181 -4.31 -17.42 4.67
N TYR A 182 -5.06 -16.68 5.48
CA TYR A 182 -6.05 -15.71 5.02
C TYR A 182 -5.64 -14.25 5.27
N TYR A 183 -4.36 -14.00 5.57
CA TYR A 183 -3.82 -12.65 5.77
C TYR A 183 -4.62 -11.82 6.79
N PHE A 184 -4.39 -10.51 6.90
CA PHE A 184 -5.29 -9.60 7.60
C PHE A 184 -5.19 -8.18 7.05
N SER A 185 -5.57 -8.00 5.78
CA SER A 185 -5.34 -6.74 5.06
C SER A 185 -6.15 -5.54 5.59
N GLU A 186 -7.15 -5.77 6.44
CA GLU A 186 -7.88 -4.73 7.18
C GLU A 186 -7.07 -4.13 8.34
N ALA A 187 -6.06 -4.83 8.85
CA ALA A 187 -5.10 -4.27 9.80
C ALA A 187 -4.11 -3.34 9.08
N ASN A 188 -3.08 -2.89 9.79
CA ASN A 188 -2.00 -2.11 9.18
C ASN A 188 -1.15 -3.01 8.29
N GLY A 189 -0.64 -2.48 7.18
CA GLY A 189 0.02 -3.30 6.14
C GLY A 189 1.27 -4.05 6.62
N ASN A 190 1.89 -3.63 7.73
CA ASN A 190 3.01 -4.34 8.32
C ASN A 190 2.66 -5.76 8.83
N TRP A 191 1.39 -6.03 9.17
CA TRP A 191 0.93 -7.37 9.50
C TRP A 191 1.04 -8.30 8.30
N ASP A 192 0.55 -7.86 7.15
CA ASP A 192 0.61 -8.64 5.91
C ASP A 192 2.05 -8.77 5.42
N GLY A 193 2.89 -7.74 5.57
CA GLY A 193 4.33 -7.83 5.36
C GLY A 193 4.97 -9.01 6.12
N ALA A 194 4.70 -9.10 7.43
CA ALA A 194 5.20 -10.19 8.27
C ALA A 194 4.62 -11.55 7.88
N ILE A 195 3.32 -11.60 7.57
CA ILE A 195 2.65 -12.84 7.15
C ILE A 195 3.26 -13.36 5.85
N MET A 196 3.46 -12.50 4.85
CA MET A 196 4.09 -12.87 3.58
C MET A 196 5.51 -13.40 3.78
N HIS A 197 6.30 -12.73 4.63
CA HIS A 197 7.65 -13.17 4.95
C HIS A 197 7.67 -14.60 5.52
N THR A 198 6.79 -14.89 6.50
CA THR A 198 6.65 -16.25 7.05
C THR A 198 6.04 -17.25 6.05
N LEU A 199 5.02 -16.88 5.28
CA LEU A 199 4.42 -17.79 4.30
C LEU A 199 5.42 -18.20 3.21
N MET A 200 6.25 -17.27 2.73
CA MET A 200 7.33 -17.59 1.80
C MET A 200 8.38 -18.51 2.43
N ALA A 201 8.73 -18.29 3.71
CA ALA A 201 9.66 -19.17 4.43
C ALA A 201 9.10 -20.59 4.61
N ILE A 202 7.82 -20.73 4.96
CA ILE A 202 7.12 -22.02 5.02
C ILE A 202 7.09 -22.68 3.64
N ALA A 203 6.76 -21.91 2.60
CA ALA A 203 6.66 -22.40 1.24
C ALA A 203 7.98 -22.97 0.74
N VAL A 204 9.09 -22.24 0.93
CA VAL A 204 10.43 -22.74 0.61
C VAL A 204 10.71 -24.01 1.43
N PHE A 205 10.61 -23.97 2.76
CA PHE A 205 10.96 -25.14 3.61
C PHE A 205 10.17 -26.42 3.26
N THR A 206 8.92 -26.28 2.82
CA THR A 206 8.01 -27.38 2.48
C THR A 206 7.93 -27.70 0.99
N ASP A 207 8.75 -27.07 0.16
CA ASP A 207 8.73 -27.21 -1.31
C ASP A 207 7.35 -26.89 -1.94
N ASN A 208 6.60 -25.95 -1.36
CA ASN A 208 5.23 -25.61 -1.76
C ASN A 208 5.17 -24.38 -2.69
N ARG A 209 5.16 -24.62 -4.00
CA ARG A 209 5.15 -23.57 -5.03
C ARG A 209 3.88 -22.70 -4.99
N ASP A 210 2.70 -23.31 -4.86
CA ASP A 210 1.43 -22.58 -4.85
C ASP A 210 1.35 -21.58 -3.68
N LEU A 211 1.85 -21.96 -2.50
CA LEU A 211 1.90 -21.05 -1.35
C LEU A 211 2.85 -19.88 -1.58
N PHE A 212 4.00 -20.14 -2.20
CA PHE A 212 4.98 -19.10 -2.54
C PHE A 212 4.40 -18.11 -3.56
N ASP A 213 3.81 -18.63 -4.64
CA ASP A 213 3.23 -17.81 -5.70
C ASP A 213 2.04 -17.00 -5.18
N ASN A 214 1.25 -17.56 -4.25
CA ASN A 214 0.20 -16.83 -3.55
C ASN A 214 0.75 -15.66 -2.71
N ALA A 215 1.83 -15.86 -1.96
CA ALA A 215 2.45 -14.78 -1.20
C ALA A 215 3.09 -13.71 -2.10
N VAL A 216 3.68 -14.09 -3.24
CA VAL A 216 4.19 -13.16 -4.26
C VAL A 216 3.05 -12.33 -4.86
N TYR A 217 1.93 -12.97 -5.19
CA TYR A 217 0.75 -12.27 -5.67
C TYR A 217 0.21 -11.30 -4.62
N HIS A 218 0.08 -11.73 -3.36
CA HIS A 218 -0.38 -10.87 -2.26
C HIS A 218 0.52 -9.65 -2.09
N TYR A 219 1.85 -9.82 -2.22
CA TYR A 219 2.82 -8.73 -2.13
C TYR A 219 2.55 -7.62 -3.15
N LEU A 220 2.11 -7.99 -4.36
CA LEU A 220 1.87 -7.07 -5.47
C LEU A 220 0.41 -6.57 -5.54
N HIS A 221 -0.56 -7.39 -5.12
CA HIS A 221 -1.98 -7.24 -5.46
C HIS A 221 -2.96 -7.34 -4.29
N ALA A 222 -2.49 -7.50 -3.06
CA ALA A 222 -3.38 -7.51 -1.90
C ALA A 222 -4.24 -6.24 -1.80
N ARG A 223 -5.49 -6.47 -1.40
CA ARG A 223 -6.52 -5.45 -1.17
C ARG A 223 -6.23 -4.67 0.11
N ALA A 224 -7.01 -3.61 0.34
CA ALA A 224 -6.91 -2.76 1.53
C ALA A 224 -5.46 -2.31 1.78
N ASN A 225 -4.84 -2.67 2.91
CA ASN A 225 -3.47 -2.24 3.25
C ASN A 225 -2.37 -3.26 2.89
N GLY A 226 -2.71 -4.41 2.30
CA GLY A 226 -1.85 -5.60 2.32
C GLY A 226 -0.65 -5.65 1.37
N SER A 227 -0.69 -4.90 0.26
CA SER A 227 0.35 -4.97 -0.79
C SER A 227 1.34 -3.82 -0.71
N LEU A 228 2.49 -3.96 -1.39
CA LEU A 228 3.53 -2.94 -1.44
C LEU A 228 2.99 -1.58 -1.94
N MET A 229 2.11 -1.58 -2.94
CA MET A 229 1.53 -0.37 -3.53
C MET A 229 0.52 0.32 -2.61
N LYS A 230 -0.05 -0.43 -1.66
CA LYS A 230 -0.93 0.10 -0.60
C LYS A 230 -0.14 0.55 0.62
N TYR A 231 0.99 -0.09 0.89
CA TYR A 231 1.81 0.19 2.06
C TYR A 231 2.78 1.36 1.87
N ILE A 232 3.37 1.51 0.69
CA ILE A 232 4.30 2.61 0.36
C ILE A 232 3.73 3.41 -0.81
N TYR A 233 3.55 4.71 -0.59
CA TYR A 233 2.96 5.63 -1.57
C TYR A 233 4.02 6.11 -2.59
N PRO A 234 3.60 6.67 -3.75
CA PRO A 234 4.50 7.20 -4.78
C PRO A 234 5.47 8.30 -4.34
N ASN A 235 5.20 8.96 -3.20
CA ASN A 235 6.10 9.93 -2.58
C ASN A 235 7.13 9.28 -1.61
N GLY A 236 7.04 7.97 -1.37
CA GLY A 236 7.83 7.22 -0.40
C GLY A 236 7.25 7.16 1.02
N GLN A 237 6.17 7.90 1.29
CA GLN A 237 5.48 7.80 2.57
C GLN A 237 4.98 6.37 2.78
N CYS A 238 5.21 5.85 3.98
CA CYS A 238 4.64 4.57 4.40
C CYS A 238 3.29 4.82 5.10
N GLN A 239 2.34 3.91 4.94
CA GLN A 239 1.03 3.97 5.59
C GLN A 239 1.16 4.15 7.13
N GLU A 240 2.19 3.57 7.75
CA GLU A 240 2.45 3.68 9.19
C GLU A 240 3.15 4.98 9.63
N THR A 241 3.48 5.90 8.70
CA THR A 241 4.26 7.12 9.01
C THR A 241 3.62 8.00 10.10
N GLY A 242 2.28 8.04 10.17
CA GLY A 242 1.53 8.78 11.19
C GLY A 242 1.41 8.07 12.56
N ARG A 243 1.79 6.78 12.66
CA ARG A 243 1.70 6.00 13.90
C ARG A 243 2.95 6.18 14.75
N ASP A 244 4.00 5.40 14.51
CA ASP A 244 5.29 5.52 15.18
C ASP A 244 6.39 4.88 14.33
N GLN A 245 7.63 5.33 14.54
CA GLN A 245 8.75 4.88 13.73
C GLN A 245 9.18 3.43 14.06
N GLY A 246 8.68 2.84 15.15
CA GLY A 246 8.89 1.43 15.45
C GLY A 246 8.11 0.51 14.52
N HIS A 247 6.85 0.84 14.25
CA HIS A 247 5.98 0.09 13.32
C HIS A 247 6.34 0.32 11.86
N VAL A 248 6.81 1.53 11.51
CA VAL A 248 7.38 1.81 10.17
C VAL A 248 8.60 0.92 9.92
N GLN A 249 9.55 0.88 10.86
CA GLN A 249 10.73 0.02 10.75
C GLN A 249 10.35 -1.46 10.65
N MET A 250 9.39 -1.93 11.45
CA MET A 250 8.93 -3.32 11.40
C MET A 250 8.35 -3.66 10.03
N GLY A 251 7.38 -2.90 9.51
CA GLY A 251 6.79 -3.22 8.21
C GLY A 251 7.77 -3.16 7.05
N LEU A 252 8.65 -2.15 7.00
CA LEU A 252 9.67 -2.07 5.95
C LEU A 252 10.67 -3.23 6.02
N TYR A 253 11.02 -3.70 7.22
CA TYR A 253 11.86 -4.89 7.39
C TYR A 253 11.16 -6.15 6.86
N GLU A 254 9.88 -6.35 7.19
CA GLU A 254 9.14 -7.55 6.81
C GLU A 254 8.82 -7.60 5.30
N PHE A 255 8.43 -6.46 4.68
CA PHE A 255 8.31 -6.37 3.21
C PHE A 255 9.64 -6.61 2.50
N SER A 256 10.75 -6.17 3.09
CA SER A 256 12.08 -6.43 2.54
C SER A 256 12.49 -7.90 2.71
N GLY A 257 12.06 -8.55 3.79
CA GLY A 257 12.32 -9.97 4.06
C GLY A 257 11.61 -10.88 3.06
N ALA A 258 10.33 -10.61 2.80
CA ALA A 258 9.59 -11.26 1.73
C ALA A 258 10.28 -11.07 0.35
N ALA A 259 10.69 -9.84 0.02
CA ALA A 259 11.41 -9.58 -1.24
C ALA A 259 12.77 -10.30 -1.32
N ARG A 260 13.46 -10.47 -0.18
CA ARG A 260 14.72 -11.20 -0.07
C ARG A 260 14.57 -12.69 -0.35
N ILE A 261 13.56 -13.34 0.25
CA ILE A 261 13.26 -14.74 -0.07
C ILE A 261 12.91 -14.85 -1.55
N ALA A 262 12.00 -14.00 -2.04
CA ALA A 262 11.56 -14.04 -3.42
C ALA A 262 12.73 -13.91 -4.43
N TYR A 263 13.65 -12.98 -4.17
CA TYR A 263 14.83 -12.77 -5.01
C TYR A 263 15.73 -14.00 -5.05
N THR A 264 15.94 -14.68 -3.92
CA THR A 264 16.71 -15.95 -3.88
C THR A 264 16.04 -17.05 -4.70
N GLN A 265 14.71 -17.02 -4.81
CA GLN A 265 13.94 -17.95 -5.63
C GLN A 265 13.72 -17.47 -7.08
N GLY A 266 14.38 -16.39 -7.50
CA GLY A 266 14.38 -15.91 -8.88
C GLY A 266 13.35 -14.82 -9.21
N ILE A 267 12.62 -14.29 -8.23
CA ILE A 267 11.61 -13.23 -8.43
C ILE A 267 12.10 -11.90 -7.83
N ASP A 268 12.33 -10.90 -8.68
CA ASP A 268 12.82 -9.58 -8.26
C ASP A 268 11.70 -8.64 -7.79
N LEU A 269 11.24 -8.85 -6.55
CA LEU A 269 10.30 -7.95 -5.89
C LEU A 269 10.91 -6.60 -5.46
N PHE A 270 12.24 -6.50 -5.35
CA PHE A 270 12.92 -5.24 -4.99
C PHE A 270 12.77 -4.17 -6.07
N SER A 271 12.68 -4.59 -7.34
CA SER A 271 12.51 -3.69 -8.50
C SER A 271 11.07 -3.19 -8.72
N ALA A 272 10.09 -3.77 -8.02
CA ALA A 272 8.66 -3.50 -8.24
C ALA A 272 8.32 -2.00 -8.13
N ALA A 273 7.48 -1.52 -9.05
CA ALA A 273 7.06 -0.12 -9.20
C ALA A 273 8.20 0.90 -9.13
N ASP A 274 9.26 0.69 -9.91
CA ASP A 274 10.47 1.52 -9.94
C ASP A 274 11.15 1.60 -8.58
N TYR A 275 11.38 0.44 -7.95
CA TYR A 275 12.01 0.33 -6.64
C TYR A 275 11.19 0.99 -5.52
N ARG A 276 9.87 0.77 -5.48
CA ARG A 276 8.96 1.34 -4.46
C ARG A 276 9.41 1.04 -3.02
N LEU A 277 9.94 -0.16 -2.78
CA LEU A 277 10.50 -0.52 -1.48
C LEU A 277 11.72 0.32 -1.12
N ALA A 278 12.64 0.57 -2.07
CA ALA A 278 13.78 1.46 -1.88
C ALA A 278 13.32 2.89 -1.57
N LEU A 279 12.29 3.36 -2.29
CA LEU A 279 11.72 4.69 -2.07
C LEU A 279 11.19 4.87 -0.64
N GLY A 280 10.45 3.88 -0.12
CA GLY A 280 9.97 3.92 1.26
C GLY A 280 11.10 3.81 2.29
N LEU A 281 12.10 2.96 2.04
CA LEU A 281 13.29 2.83 2.87
C LEU A 281 14.09 4.15 2.95
N GLU A 282 14.27 4.83 1.83
CA GLU A 282 15.01 6.08 1.76
C GLU A 282 14.22 7.24 2.40
N TYR A 283 12.91 7.29 2.19
CA TYR A 283 12.00 8.26 2.81
C TYR A 283 12.02 8.17 4.35
N PHE A 284 11.78 6.98 4.92
CA PHE A 284 11.75 6.86 6.38
C PHE A 284 13.13 7.10 6.99
N ALA A 285 14.19 6.63 6.32
CA ALA A 285 15.55 6.82 6.80
C ALA A 285 15.91 8.30 6.87
N LYS A 286 15.47 9.11 5.90
CA LYS A 286 15.61 10.57 5.95
C LYS A 286 14.93 11.16 7.17
N PHE A 287 13.68 10.76 7.44
CA PHE A 287 12.92 11.28 8.58
C PHE A 287 13.52 10.88 9.94
N ILE A 288 13.75 9.58 10.14
CA ILE A 288 14.23 9.01 11.40
C ILE A 288 15.64 9.51 11.75
N THR A 289 16.46 9.87 10.74
CA THR A 289 17.80 10.45 10.97
C THR A 289 17.80 11.97 11.16
N GLY A 290 16.63 12.60 11.25
CA GLY A 290 16.46 14.01 11.61
C GLY A 290 16.20 14.95 10.42
N GLY A 291 16.11 14.43 9.19
CA GLY A 291 15.68 15.21 8.04
C GLY A 291 14.17 15.46 8.02
N SER A 292 13.74 16.44 7.22
CA SER A 292 12.32 16.72 6.99
C SER A 292 11.78 15.98 5.78
N VAL A 293 10.52 15.57 5.87
CA VAL A 293 9.76 14.88 4.81
C VAL A 293 8.37 15.50 4.71
N PHE A 294 7.81 15.53 3.51
CA PHE A 294 6.40 15.86 3.30
C PHE A 294 5.57 14.58 3.40
N ALA A 295 4.46 14.63 4.12
CA ALA A 295 3.49 13.55 4.23
C ALA A 295 2.06 14.09 4.06
N TYR A 296 1.18 13.25 3.55
CA TYR A 296 -0.26 13.43 3.72
C TYR A 296 -0.59 13.06 5.17
N GLY A 297 -0.89 14.07 5.98
CA GLY A 297 -0.99 13.97 7.44
C GLY A 297 0.33 14.29 8.16
N VAL A 298 0.35 14.13 9.48
CA VAL A 298 1.50 14.49 10.32
C VAL A 298 2.37 13.25 10.59
N PRO A 299 3.66 13.24 10.18
CA PRO A 299 4.59 12.19 10.57
C PRO A 299 4.76 12.13 12.09
N SER A 300 4.69 10.94 12.66
CA SER A 300 4.80 10.78 14.11
C SER A 300 6.24 10.88 14.60
N GLU A 301 6.46 11.75 15.57
CA GLU A 301 7.73 11.88 16.30
C GLU A 301 8.00 10.70 17.27
N ARG A 302 7.01 9.83 17.50
CA ARG A 302 7.18 8.69 18.40
C ARG A 302 8.23 7.73 17.84
N GLU A 303 9.24 7.47 18.66
CA GLU A 303 10.40 6.62 18.33
C GLU A 303 11.33 7.14 17.21
N ARG A 304 11.23 8.42 16.82
CA ARG A 304 12.00 8.97 15.68
C ARG A 304 13.51 8.80 15.77
N PHE A 305 14.13 8.68 16.94
CA PHE A 305 15.58 8.46 17.04
C PHE A 305 15.95 7.08 17.59
N LYS A 306 15.01 6.12 17.52
CA LYS A 306 15.25 4.73 17.89
C LYS A 306 15.55 3.90 16.64
N TYR A 307 16.84 3.70 16.38
CA TYR A 307 17.31 2.95 15.22
C TYR A 307 17.35 1.45 15.48
N ARG A 308 16.75 0.65 14.60
CA ARG A 308 16.82 -0.82 14.62
C ARG A 308 17.78 -1.30 13.53
N SER A 309 18.40 -2.46 13.75
CA SER A 309 19.23 -3.14 12.74
C SER A 309 18.34 -3.93 11.77
N GLY A 310 18.92 -4.43 10.68
CA GLY A 310 18.23 -5.32 9.73
C GLY A 310 17.97 -4.69 8.37
N PHE A 311 18.46 -3.49 8.09
CA PHE A 311 18.32 -2.84 6.77
C PHE A 311 19.60 -2.91 5.93
N GLU A 312 20.68 -3.49 6.47
CA GLU A 312 21.96 -3.58 5.80
C GLU A 312 21.88 -4.38 4.51
N TYR A 313 21.05 -5.43 4.46
CA TYR A 313 20.86 -6.21 3.25
C TYR A 313 20.12 -5.44 2.17
N CYS A 314 19.17 -4.57 2.54
CA CYS A 314 18.49 -3.69 1.59
C CYS A 314 19.49 -2.70 1.00
N LEU A 315 20.31 -2.07 1.85
CA LEU A 315 21.38 -1.17 1.42
C LEU A 315 22.36 -1.91 0.48
N ASP A 316 22.77 -3.12 0.84
CA ASP A 316 23.66 -3.96 0.05
C ASP A 316 23.06 -4.28 -1.32
N HIS A 317 21.82 -4.77 -1.34
CA HIS A 317 21.06 -5.10 -2.55
C HIS A 317 20.92 -3.89 -3.48
N PHE A 318 20.33 -2.78 -3.00
CA PHE A 318 20.04 -1.63 -3.85
C PHE A 318 21.31 -0.98 -4.39
N THR A 319 22.36 -0.89 -3.58
CA THR A 319 23.65 -0.36 -4.07
C THR A 319 24.30 -1.27 -5.11
N ALA A 320 24.18 -2.59 -4.97
CA ALA A 320 24.61 -3.54 -6.01
C ALA A 320 23.78 -3.41 -7.31
N LYS A 321 22.50 -3.04 -7.19
CA LYS A 321 21.64 -2.70 -8.34
C LYS A 321 21.85 -1.28 -8.89
N GLY A 322 22.86 -0.55 -8.40
CA GLY A 322 23.20 0.79 -8.87
C GLY A 322 22.27 1.89 -8.34
N ILE A 323 21.49 1.64 -7.30
CA ILE A 323 20.60 2.62 -6.68
C ILE A 323 21.30 3.32 -5.51
N SER A 324 21.23 4.64 -5.49
CA SER A 324 21.75 5.47 -4.41
C SER A 324 20.78 5.50 -3.23
N MET A 325 21.29 5.14 -2.05
CA MET A 325 20.53 5.04 -0.80
C MET A 325 21.24 5.80 0.36
N PRO A 326 21.51 7.10 0.22
CA PRO A 326 22.33 7.85 1.20
C PRO A 326 21.71 7.93 2.59
N ASN A 327 20.39 8.11 2.71
CA ASN A 327 19.72 8.18 4.00
C ASN A 327 19.66 6.81 4.66
N LEU A 328 19.36 5.74 3.91
CA LEU A 328 19.41 4.39 4.46
C LEU A 328 20.83 4.02 4.92
N ARG A 329 21.85 4.44 4.18
CA ARG A 329 23.26 4.29 4.59
C ARG A 329 23.55 5.01 5.90
N GLU A 330 23.06 6.24 6.07
CA GLU A 330 23.23 6.99 7.30
C GLU A 330 22.50 6.33 8.48
N LEU A 331 21.29 5.80 8.26
CA LEU A 331 20.59 5.00 9.28
C LEU A 331 21.43 3.78 9.70
N CYS A 332 21.86 2.95 8.74
CA CYS A 332 22.69 1.78 9.03
C CYS A 332 24.00 2.11 9.76
N ARG A 333 24.56 3.31 9.54
CA ARG A 333 25.76 3.81 10.24
C ARG A 333 25.45 4.24 11.69
N ARG A 334 24.26 4.77 11.96
CA ARG A 334 23.82 5.21 13.31
C ARG A 334 23.31 4.08 14.17
N THR A 335 22.89 2.97 13.58
CA THR A 335 22.42 1.81 14.33
C THR A 335 23.55 1.20 15.16
N VAL A 336 23.32 1.10 16.47
CA VAL A 336 24.29 0.55 17.42
C VAL A 336 24.06 -0.95 17.60
N LEU A 337 25.15 -1.71 17.49
CA LEU A 337 25.17 -3.14 17.74
C LEU A 337 25.26 -3.43 19.25
N ASN A 338 24.12 -3.57 19.92
CA ASN A 338 24.08 -3.64 21.39
C ASN A 338 23.24 -4.80 21.98
N ASN A 339 22.71 -5.69 21.15
CA ASN A 339 21.92 -6.84 21.59
C ASN A 339 22.00 -8.01 20.59
N ALA A 340 21.61 -9.21 21.04
CA ALA A 340 21.64 -10.43 20.24
C ALA A 340 20.83 -10.34 18.93
N ALA A 341 19.67 -9.68 18.95
CA ALA A 341 18.83 -9.53 17.76
C ALA A 341 19.55 -8.73 16.65
N SER A 342 20.10 -7.59 17.04
CA SER A 342 20.88 -6.73 16.13
C SER A 342 22.13 -7.44 15.63
N ALA A 343 22.77 -8.22 16.49
CA ALA A 343 23.92 -9.05 16.14
C ALA A 343 23.55 -10.09 15.08
N LEU A 344 22.46 -10.84 15.30
CA LEU A 344 21.94 -11.81 14.35
C LEU A 344 21.62 -11.16 12.99
N TRP A 345 20.81 -10.10 12.98
CA TRP A 345 20.40 -9.44 11.73
C TRP A 345 21.57 -8.84 10.96
N LYS A 346 22.56 -8.22 11.64
CA LYS A 346 23.76 -7.69 10.99
C LYS A 346 24.61 -8.82 10.41
N LEU A 347 24.75 -9.93 11.14
CA LEU A 347 25.56 -11.07 10.74
C LEU A 347 24.99 -11.76 9.50
N THR A 348 23.66 -11.84 9.38
CA THR A 348 22.95 -12.50 8.26
C THR A 348 22.54 -11.53 7.15
N ALA A 349 23.00 -10.28 7.13
CA ALA A 349 22.53 -9.28 6.18
C ALA A 349 23.11 -9.42 4.76
N PHE A 350 24.38 -9.78 4.61
CA PHE A 350 25.09 -9.57 3.34
C PHE A 350 24.98 -10.77 2.41
N ARG A 351 24.91 -10.52 1.10
CA ARG A 351 24.87 -11.58 0.08
C ARG A 351 26.18 -11.70 -0.67
N ALA A 352 26.61 -12.94 -0.93
CA ALA A 352 27.84 -13.22 -1.65
C ALA A 352 27.83 -12.61 -3.07
N GLU A 353 26.66 -12.61 -3.72
CA GLU A 353 26.42 -12.02 -5.04
C GLU A 353 26.75 -10.52 -5.11
N PHE A 354 26.63 -9.79 -3.99
CA PHE A 354 26.70 -8.32 -3.96
C PHE A 354 28.04 -7.76 -3.46
N CYS A 355 29.08 -8.61 -3.42
CA CYS A 355 30.44 -8.19 -3.06
C CYS A 355 31.01 -7.11 -3.99
N ASN A 356 30.62 -7.14 -5.27
CA ASN A 356 31.03 -6.15 -6.26
C ASN A 356 29.88 -5.18 -6.52
N LYS A 357 30.17 -3.88 -6.47
CA LYS A 357 29.17 -2.81 -6.67
C LYS A 357 29.59 -1.90 -7.81
N PRO A 358 28.64 -1.39 -8.60
CA PRO A 358 28.94 -0.39 -9.61
C PRO A 358 29.52 0.87 -8.96
N SER A 359 30.42 1.56 -9.68
CA SER A 359 31.02 2.81 -9.23
C SER A 359 30.03 3.99 -9.29
N GLU A 360 29.07 3.93 -10.22
CA GLU A 360 28.05 4.95 -10.40
C GLU A 360 26.71 4.48 -9.82
N LEU A 361 26.09 5.34 -9.03
CA LEU A 361 24.77 5.12 -8.43
C LEU A 361 23.79 6.17 -8.92
N ARG A 362 22.58 5.74 -9.29
CA ARG A 362 21.48 6.65 -9.69
C ARG A 362 20.56 6.96 -8.52
N ALA A 363 20.05 8.19 -8.46
CA ALA A 363 19.04 8.57 -7.48
C ALA A 363 17.70 7.89 -7.76
N LEU A 364 16.93 7.65 -6.70
CA LEU A 364 15.52 7.24 -6.82
C LEU A 364 14.69 8.40 -7.38
N GLN A 365 13.69 8.04 -8.19
CA GLN A 365 12.73 9.01 -8.72
C GLN A 365 11.45 8.96 -7.89
N VAL A 366 11.09 10.10 -7.32
CA VAL A 366 9.82 10.32 -6.65
C VAL A 366 8.79 10.74 -7.71
N SER A 367 7.55 10.27 -7.61
CA SER A 367 6.49 10.77 -8.48
C SER A 367 6.23 12.26 -8.20
N ASP A 368 6.21 13.08 -9.25
CA ASP A 368 5.83 14.50 -9.22
C ASP A 368 4.36 14.73 -9.65
N ILE A 369 3.65 13.66 -9.98
CA ILE A 369 2.23 13.68 -10.34
C ILE A 369 1.41 13.95 -9.08
N ALA A 370 0.52 14.95 -9.16
CA ALA A 370 -0.35 15.38 -8.06
C ALA A 370 0.35 15.61 -6.70
N TYR A 371 1.57 16.17 -6.74
CA TYR A 371 2.42 16.31 -5.56
C TYR A 371 3.00 17.72 -5.38
N PRO A 372 2.72 18.43 -4.26
CA PRO A 372 1.69 18.13 -3.26
C PRO A 372 0.30 18.62 -3.70
N ALA A 373 -0.69 17.74 -3.68
CA ALA A 373 -2.11 18.10 -3.74
C ALA A 373 -2.72 18.24 -2.33
N GLY A 374 -3.88 18.90 -2.23
CA GLY A 374 -4.61 19.17 -1.00
C GLY A 374 -4.39 20.58 -0.45
N ALA A 375 -4.98 20.83 0.72
CA ALA A 375 -4.78 22.04 1.50
C ALA A 375 -3.30 22.25 1.80
N LYS A 376 -2.84 23.50 1.72
CA LYS A 376 -1.42 23.81 1.87
C LYS A 376 -1.04 23.96 3.35
N ASP A 377 0.15 23.51 3.67
CA ASP A 377 0.81 23.75 4.96
C ASP A 377 1.87 24.84 4.76
N ASP A 378 1.44 25.99 4.24
CA ASP A 378 2.26 27.17 4.00
C ASP A 378 1.72 28.37 4.78
N ASN A 379 2.59 29.37 5.02
CA ASN A 379 2.18 30.63 5.64
C ASN A 379 1.21 31.34 4.68
N PHE A 380 -0.09 31.17 4.94
CA PHE A 380 -1.14 31.80 4.14
C PHE A 380 -0.85 33.29 3.99
N THR A 381 -0.82 33.75 2.74
CA THR A 381 -0.64 35.16 2.41
C THR A 381 -1.95 35.68 1.82
N MET A 382 -2.51 36.70 2.46
CA MET A 382 -3.75 37.34 1.98
C MET A 382 -3.56 37.83 0.55
N ARG A 383 -4.43 37.37 -0.35
CA ARG A 383 -4.38 37.68 -1.79
C ARG A 383 -5.70 38.24 -2.34
N TYR A 384 -6.68 38.44 -1.47
CA TYR A 384 -8.01 38.93 -1.84
C TYR A 384 -8.17 40.39 -1.43
N THR A 385 -8.98 41.13 -2.17
CA THR A 385 -9.21 42.57 -1.96
C THR A 385 -10.57 42.87 -1.32
N ASP A 386 -11.51 41.92 -1.33
CA ASP A 386 -12.81 42.01 -0.66
C ASP A 386 -13.11 40.66 0.01
N TRP A 387 -13.10 40.63 1.34
CA TRP A 387 -13.34 39.44 2.13
C TRP A 387 -14.12 39.72 3.43
N VAL A 388 -14.75 38.66 3.94
CA VAL A 388 -15.35 38.60 5.27
C VAL A 388 -14.62 37.51 6.05
N GLU A 389 -14.07 37.87 7.20
CA GLU A 389 -13.40 36.91 8.08
C GLU A 389 -14.40 36.20 8.98
N VAL A 390 -14.21 34.90 9.15
CA VAL A 390 -15.03 34.06 10.03
C VAL A 390 -14.10 33.26 10.93
N TYR A 391 -14.38 33.25 12.23
CA TYR A 391 -13.52 32.67 13.26
C TYR A 391 -14.13 31.43 13.93
N ASN A 392 -15.42 31.18 13.73
CA ASN A 392 -16.16 30.08 14.34
C ASN A 392 -17.26 29.55 13.41
N SER A 393 -17.83 28.39 13.73
CA SER A 393 -18.85 27.74 12.88
C SER A 393 -20.24 28.36 13.02
N GLU A 394 -20.55 29.02 14.14
CA GLU A 394 -21.85 29.66 14.37
C GLU A 394 -22.11 30.82 13.40
N GLU A 395 -21.07 31.56 13.03
CA GLU A 395 -21.15 32.70 12.11
C GLU A 395 -21.09 32.31 10.63
N LEU A 396 -20.58 31.11 10.31
CA LEU A 396 -20.22 30.73 8.95
C LEU A 396 -21.41 30.75 7.98
N GLN A 397 -22.53 30.10 8.33
CA GLN A 397 -23.70 30.11 7.46
C GLN A 397 -24.27 31.52 7.28
N HIS A 398 -24.23 32.35 8.34
CA HIS A 398 -24.69 33.72 8.26
C HIS A 398 -23.82 34.55 7.31
N ALA A 399 -22.49 34.45 7.43
CA ALA A 399 -21.54 35.13 6.57
C ALA A 399 -21.71 34.76 5.09
N LEU A 400 -21.96 33.47 4.80
CA LEU A 400 -22.30 32.99 3.47
C LEU A 400 -23.59 33.64 2.94
N ASN A 401 -24.65 33.64 3.75
CA ASN A 401 -25.96 34.16 3.35
C ASN A 401 -25.93 35.66 3.04
N ILE A 402 -25.27 36.48 3.87
CA ILE A 402 -25.20 37.93 3.65
C ILE A 402 -24.30 38.32 2.47
N SER A 403 -23.40 37.41 2.07
CA SER A 403 -22.44 37.62 0.98
C SER A 403 -22.87 36.97 -0.34
N ALA A 404 -24.01 36.27 -0.34
CA ALA A 404 -24.56 35.59 -1.50
C ALA A 404 -24.72 36.55 -2.69
N GLY A 405 -24.20 36.16 -3.87
CA GLY A 405 -24.30 36.96 -5.09
C GLY A 405 -23.29 38.10 -5.21
N LEU A 406 -22.52 38.41 -4.17
CA LEU A 406 -21.66 39.61 -4.13
C LEU A 406 -20.24 39.40 -4.68
N GLY A 407 -19.83 38.16 -4.97
CA GLY A 407 -18.46 37.84 -5.42
C GLY A 407 -17.42 37.89 -4.30
N LYS A 408 -17.86 37.94 -3.04
CA LYS A 408 -16.98 38.08 -1.88
C LYS A 408 -16.26 36.79 -1.53
N THR A 409 -15.10 36.95 -0.88
CA THR A 409 -14.39 35.84 -0.25
C THR A 409 -14.79 35.71 1.21
N ILE A 410 -15.33 34.57 1.62
CA ILE A 410 -15.44 34.17 3.02
C ILE A 410 -14.12 33.51 3.42
N LEU A 411 -13.33 34.22 4.21
CA LEU A 411 -12.05 33.72 4.71
C LEU A 411 -12.26 33.10 6.09
N LEU A 412 -12.11 31.79 6.15
CA LEU A 412 -12.01 31.04 7.39
C LEU A 412 -10.58 31.15 7.91
N ARG A 413 -10.41 31.73 9.10
CA ARG A 413 -9.12 31.72 9.79
C ARG A 413 -8.74 30.29 10.18
N ALA A 414 -7.47 30.04 10.48
CA ALA A 414 -7.04 28.75 11.00
C ALA A 414 -7.83 28.40 12.28
N GLY A 415 -8.38 27.20 12.34
CA GLY A 415 -9.29 26.76 13.38
C GLY A 415 -10.13 25.55 12.94
N GLU A 416 -10.73 24.89 13.93
CA GLU A 416 -11.70 23.82 13.72
C GLU A 416 -13.13 24.38 13.77
N TYR A 417 -13.89 24.16 12.71
CA TYR A 417 -15.26 24.62 12.51
C TYR A 417 -16.20 23.42 12.61
N LYS A 418 -16.78 23.21 13.79
CA LYS A 418 -17.74 22.12 14.04
C LYS A 418 -19.13 22.47 13.52
N LEU A 419 -19.56 21.79 12.48
CA LEU A 419 -20.83 21.99 11.80
C LEU A 419 -21.93 21.17 12.47
N GLN A 420 -22.89 21.86 13.09
CA GLN A 420 -24.08 21.23 13.69
C GLN A 420 -25.16 20.87 12.66
N GLN A 421 -25.05 21.44 11.46
CA GLN A 421 -25.91 21.23 10.29
C GLN A 421 -25.08 21.38 9.02
N SER A 422 -25.60 20.92 7.88
CA SER A 422 -24.97 21.15 6.57
C SER A 422 -24.85 22.65 6.28
N LEU A 423 -23.71 23.05 5.73
CA LEU A 423 -23.54 24.38 5.14
C LEU A 423 -24.19 24.42 3.76
N THR A 424 -24.94 25.47 3.45
CA THR A 424 -25.44 25.73 2.10
C THR A 424 -24.58 26.80 1.44
N ILE A 425 -24.03 26.48 0.26
CA ILE A 425 -23.16 27.38 -0.51
C ILE A 425 -23.98 28.16 -1.57
N PRO A 426 -24.03 29.51 -1.51
CA PRO A 426 -24.77 30.31 -2.48
C PRO A 426 -23.96 30.60 -3.76
N SER A 427 -24.55 31.31 -4.71
CA SER A 427 -23.89 31.79 -5.94
C SER A 427 -22.87 32.90 -5.68
N ASN A 428 -21.94 33.05 -6.63
CA ASN A 428 -20.96 34.12 -6.75
C ASN A 428 -20.23 34.34 -5.43
N ILE A 429 -19.57 33.28 -4.95
CA ILE A 429 -18.92 33.25 -3.65
C ILE A 429 -17.65 32.43 -3.68
N ARG A 430 -16.67 32.84 -2.87
CA ARG A 430 -15.47 32.07 -2.60
C ARG A 430 -15.39 31.73 -1.12
N LEU A 431 -15.31 30.46 -0.77
CA LEU A 431 -14.98 29.99 0.56
C LEU A 431 -13.49 29.60 0.59
N CYS A 432 -12.69 30.27 1.39
CA CYS A 432 -11.24 30.06 1.45
C CYS A 432 -10.81 29.82 2.89
N GLY A 433 -9.91 28.86 3.12
CA GLY A 433 -9.19 28.71 4.39
C GLY A 433 -7.73 29.16 4.33
N GLU A 434 -7.06 29.02 5.46
CA GLU A 434 -5.63 29.25 5.65
C GLU A 434 -4.79 27.96 5.51
N GLY A 435 -5.34 26.93 4.85
CA GLY A 435 -4.63 25.69 4.54
C GLY A 435 -5.02 24.53 5.46
N VAL A 436 -4.07 23.65 5.77
CA VAL A 436 -4.29 22.46 6.61
C VAL A 436 -4.78 22.79 8.02
N GLY A 437 -4.53 24.02 8.49
CA GLY A 437 -4.99 24.52 9.79
C GLY A 437 -6.46 24.97 9.81
N THR A 438 -7.13 25.09 8.67
CA THR A 438 -8.57 25.42 8.59
C THR A 438 -9.36 24.15 8.30
N VAL A 439 -10.13 23.69 9.29
CA VAL A 439 -10.78 22.38 9.23
C VAL A 439 -12.28 22.51 9.46
N LEU A 440 -13.08 22.00 8.54
CA LEU A 440 -14.52 21.83 8.70
C LEU A 440 -14.80 20.37 9.04
N ILE A 441 -15.52 20.15 10.14
CA ILE A 441 -15.89 18.82 10.61
C ILE A 441 -17.36 18.82 11.02
N CYS A 442 -18.07 17.74 10.76
CA CYS A 442 -19.48 17.64 11.13
C CYS A 442 -19.67 16.98 12.49
N GLU A 443 -20.62 17.50 13.27
CA GLU A 443 -21.17 16.76 14.39
C GLU A 443 -21.83 15.45 13.90
N PRO A 444 -21.79 14.35 14.69
CA PRO A 444 -22.38 13.07 14.30
C PRO A 444 -23.88 13.10 13.98
N SER A 445 -24.58 14.16 14.36
CA SER A 445 -25.99 14.42 14.02
C SER A 445 -26.20 14.75 12.54
N VAL A 446 -25.18 15.25 11.82
CA VAL A 446 -25.27 15.55 10.39
C VAL A 446 -25.15 14.24 9.60
N ARG A 447 -26.20 13.90 8.85
CA ARG A 447 -26.32 12.62 8.11
C ARG A 447 -26.55 12.80 6.60
N THR A 448 -26.19 13.96 6.08
CA THR A 448 -26.39 14.36 4.68
C THR A 448 -25.04 14.63 4.03
N ALA A 449 -24.61 15.89 4.04
CA ALA A 449 -23.30 16.33 3.58
C ALA A 449 -22.76 17.46 4.46
N ALA A 450 -21.44 17.67 4.47
CA ALA A 450 -20.87 18.86 5.13
C ALA A 450 -21.24 20.14 4.38
N ILE A 451 -21.17 20.13 3.04
CA ILE A 451 -21.56 21.25 2.18
C ILE A 451 -22.61 20.79 1.16
N LEU A 452 -23.69 21.56 1.04
CA LEU A 452 -24.80 21.39 0.10
C LEU A 452 -24.90 22.61 -0.82
N LEU A 453 -25.46 22.40 -2.01
CA LEU A 453 -25.86 23.49 -2.90
C LEU A 453 -26.96 24.34 -2.24
N GLY A 454 -26.81 25.67 -2.28
CA GLY A 454 -27.79 26.61 -1.74
C GLY A 454 -28.95 26.94 -2.68
N ASP A 455 -28.70 26.96 -3.99
CA ASP A 455 -29.68 27.31 -5.03
C ASP A 455 -29.41 26.48 -6.31
N LEU A 456 -30.47 26.01 -6.98
CA LEU A 456 -30.34 25.16 -8.17
C LEU A 456 -29.75 25.90 -9.38
N ASP A 457 -29.90 27.22 -9.44
CA ASP A 457 -29.32 28.10 -10.46
C ASP A 457 -28.00 28.73 -10.00
N ALA A 458 -27.37 28.18 -8.96
CA ALA A 458 -26.16 28.75 -8.43
C ALA A 458 -25.01 28.74 -9.43
N HIS A 459 -24.13 29.73 -9.35
CA HIS A 459 -23.02 29.85 -10.28
C HIS A 459 -21.81 30.50 -9.63
N ASP A 460 -20.63 30.31 -10.21
CA ASP A 460 -19.38 30.96 -9.77
C ASP A 460 -19.07 30.67 -8.29
N ILE A 461 -18.99 29.38 -7.97
CA ILE A 461 -18.68 28.88 -6.62
C ILE A 461 -17.22 28.46 -6.58
N THR A 462 -16.44 29.00 -5.65
CA THR A 462 -15.07 28.54 -5.37
C THR A 462 -14.96 28.05 -3.93
N ILE A 463 -14.40 26.86 -3.71
CA ILE A 463 -14.03 26.37 -2.37
C ILE A 463 -12.55 25.98 -2.40
N GLU A 464 -11.73 26.59 -1.55
CA GLU A 464 -10.29 26.42 -1.64
C GLU A 464 -9.53 26.47 -0.31
N ASN A 465 -8.37 25.80 -0.29
CA ASN A 465 -7.35 25.90 0.74
C ASN A 465 -7.84 25.61 2.18
N LEU A 466 -8.62 24.55 2.35
CA LEU A 466 -9.10 24.08 3.66
C LEU A 466 -9.27 22.56 3.66
N VAL A 467 -9.52 22.00 4.83
CA VAL A 467 -9.78 20.57 5.04
C VAL A 467 -11.25 20.38 5.36
N LEU A 468 -11.92 19.45 4.66
CA LEU A 468 -13.16 18.83 5.11
C LEU A 468 -12.82 17.45 5.65
N ASP A 469 -13.16 17.21 6.91
CA ASP A 469 -12.88 15.94 7.59
C ASP A 469 -14.19 15.28 8.03
N GLY A 470 -14.46 14.09 7.50
CA GLY A 470 -15.61 13.27 7.86
C GLY A 470 -15.43 12.42 9.12
N ALA A 471 -14.28 12.52 9.79
CA ALA A 471 -14.05 11.88 11.08
C ALA A 471 -14.95 12.46 12.19
N TRP A 472 -15.07 11.76 13.33
CA TRP A 472 -15.83 12.26 14.48
C TRP A 472 -15.11 13.37 15.25
N ASN A 473 -13.79 13.42 15.15
CA ASN A 473 -12.96 14.49 15.70
C ASN A 473 -11.75 14.68 14.78
N HIS A 474 -11.28 15.91 14.68
CA HIS A 474 -10.06 16.22 13.95
C HIS A 474 -8.87 16.11 14.90
N THR A 475 -8.62 14.89 15.42
CA THR A 475 -7.40 14.61 16.17
C THR A 475 -6.42 13.86 15.30
N VAL A 476 -5.13 14.18 15.44
CA VAL A 476 -4.07 13.39 14.80
C VAL A 476 -4.15 11.99 15.38
N GLY A 477 -4.64 11.04 14.56
CA GLY A 477 -4.83 9.65 14.97
C GLY A 477 -3.52 9.04 15.46
N SER A 478 -3.59 8.21 16.52
CA SER A 478 -2.42 7.48 16.99
C SER A 478 -2.04 6.32 16.06
N ASP A 479 -2.96 5.91 15.18
CA ASP A 479 -2.83 4.86 14.16
C ASP A 479 -3.46 5.36 12.84
N PRO A 480 -2.88 5.08 11.66
CA PRO A 480 -3.44 5.48 10.35
C PRO A 480 -4.82 4.88 10.03
N ASN A 481 -5.23 3.79 10.69
CA ASN A 481 -6.57 3.22 10.58
C ASN A 481 -7.56 3.80 11.63
N THR A 482 -7.13 4.80 12.43
CA THR A 482 -7.98 5.41 13.48
C THR A 482 -9.30 5.91 12.88
N GLY A 483 -10.41 5.55 13.52
CA GLY A 483 -11.74 5.99 13.10
C GLY A 483 -12.28 5.31 11.83
N ARG A 484 -11.45 4.61 11.04
CA ARG A 484 -11.87 3.94 9.79
C ARG A 484 -12.97 2.90 10.04
N PHE A 485 -12.88 2.11 11.11
CA PHE A 485 -13.93 1.15 11.49
C PHE A 485 -15.29 1.80 11.78
N ASN A 486 -15.29 3.03 12.30
CA ASN A 486 -16.53 3.74 12.67
C ASN A 486 -17.28 4.29 11.46
N ARG A 487 -16.61 4.43 10.30
CA ARG A 487 -17.15 5.03 9.07
C ARG A 487 -17.27 4.06 7.89
N THR A 488 -16.81 2.82 8.03
CA THR A 488 -16.80 1.83 6.95
C THR A 488 -18.01 0.90 6.92
N GLY A 489 -18.69 0.71 8.05
CA GLY A 489 -19.77 -0.27 8.19
C GLY A 489 -21.09 0.22 7.64
N ARG A 490 -22.00 -0.70 7.31
CA ARG A 490 -23.35 -0.36 6.82
C ARG A 490 -24.17 0.52 7.79
N LEU A 491 -23.86 0.46 9.08
CA LEU A 491 -24.52 1.22 10.16
C LEU A 491 -23.77 2.49 10.56
N SER A 492 -22.66 2.80 9.88
CA SER A 492 -21.91 4.04 10.12
C SER A 492 -22.72 5.27 9.75
N ASN A 493 -22.35 6.44 10.29
CA ASN A 493 -22.97 7.69 9.90
C ASN A 493 -22.79 7.91 8.39
N SER A 494 -23.88 8.03 7.63
CA SER A 494 -23.85 8.29 6.19
C SER A 494 -23.63 9.78 5.93
N LEU A 495 -22.39 10.18 5.64
CA LEU A 495 -22.01 11.58 5.48
C LEU A 495 -21.17 11.75 4.22
N THR A 496 -21.62 12.62 3.32
CA THR A 496 -20.87 13.09 2.14
C THR A 496 -20.04 14.31 2.52
N GLY A 497 -18.90 14.55 1.88
CA GLY A 497 -18.15 15.81 2.09
C GLY A 497 -18.89 16.97 1.44
N ILE A 498 -18.86 17.02 0.11
CA ILE A 498 -19.50 18.07 -0.69
C ILE A 498 -20.53 17.44 -1.62
N SER A 499 -21.75 17.98 -1.64
CA SER A 499 -22.83 17.53 -2.53
C SER A 499 -23.45 18.73 -3.26
N LEU A 500 -22.99 19.00 -4.48
CA LEU A 500 -23.51 20.06 -5.35
C LEU A 500 -24.31 19.46 -6.50
N ARG A 501 -25.63 19.43 -6.38
CA ARG A 501 -26.50 18.74 -7.34
C ARG A 501 -27.48 19.74 -7.92
N GLY A 502 -27.32 20.02 -9.21
CA GLY A 502 -28.32 20.75 -9.98
C GLY A 502 -29.56 19.89 -10.24
N GLU A 503 -30.45 20.42 -11.06
CA GLU A 503 -31.70 19.78 -11.47
C GLU A 503 -31.99 20.17 -12.91
N ASN A 504 -32.68 19.29 -13.65
CA ASN A 504 -33.02 19.56 -15.03
C ASN A 504 -33.88 20.83 -15.15
N GLY A 505 -33.49 21.74 -16.06
CA GLY A 505 -34.13 23.06 -16.22
C GLY A 505 -33.48 24.19 -15.42
N HIS A 506 -32.51 23.89 -14.56
CA HIS A 506 -31.69 24.87 -13.84
C HIS A 506 -30.27 24.98 -14.41
N SER A 507 -29.54 26.05 -14.05
CA SER A 507 -28.24 26.41 -14.62
C SER A 507 -27.11 26.50 -13.59
N LEU A 508 -26.82 25.38 -12.91
CA LEU A 508 -25.64 25.26 -12.07
C LEU A 508 -24.36 25.29 -12.93
N ARG A 509 -23.44 26.22 -12.64
CA ARG A 509 -22.23 26.41 -13.47
C ARG A 509 -21.03 26.98 -12.73
N ASN A 510 -19.85 26.84 -13.32
CA ASN A 510 -18.58 27.42 -12.85
C ASN A 510 -18.27 27.08 -11.39
N VAL A 511 -18.09 25.79 -11.10
CA VAL A 511 -17.69 25.28 -9.79
C VAL A 511 -16.19 25.01 -9.76
N VAL A 512 -15.49 25.58 -8.79
CA VAL A 512 -14.04 25.45 -8.65
C VAL A 512 -13.68 24.91 -7.26
N PHE A 513 -12.88 23.84 -7.24
CA PHE A 513 -12.21 23.32 -6.05
C PHE A 513 -10.71 23.45 -6.23
N LYS A 514 -10.02 24.09 -5.28
CA LYS A 514 -8.58 24.32 -5.40
C LYS A 514 -7.83 24.12 -4.10
N ASN A 515 -6.71 23.39 -4.12
CA ASN A 515 -5.93 23.11 -2.91
C ASN A 515 -6.84 22.61 -1.76
N LEU A 516 -7.80 21.74 -2.08
CA LEU A 516 -8.82 21.32 -1.14
C LEU A 516 -8.53 19.90 -0.68
N THR A 517 -8.59 19.64 0.63
CA THR A 517 -8.51 18.28 1.17
C THR A 517 -9.90 17.84 1.62
N VAL A 518 -10.38 16.69 1.14
CA VAL A 518 -11.67 16.10 1.52
C VAL A 518 -11.42 14.65 1.89
N ILE A 519 -11.49 14.33 3.19
CA ILE A 519 -11.07 13.04 3.72
C ILE A 519 -12.06 12.47 4.73
N ASN A 520 -11.98 11.15 4.94
CA ASN A 520 -12.71 10.42 5.97
C ASN A 520 -14.25 10.41 5.84
N PHE A 521 -14.81 10.69 4.65
CA PHE A 521 -16.25 10.59 4.46
C PHE A 521 -16.69 9.15 4.21
N SER A 522 -17.80 8.74 4.84
CA SER A 522 -18.35 7.39 4.68
C SER A 522 -19.11 7.23 3.36
N ARG A 523 -19.70 8.33 2.86
CA ARG A 523 -20.23 8.45 1.50
C ARG A 523 -19.17 9.03 0.58
N SER A 524 -19.57 9.42 -0.64
CA SER A 524 -18.65 10.08 -1.54
C SER A 524 -17.98 11.31 -0.90
N GLY A 525 -16.68 11.50 -1.14
CA GLY A 525 -15.99 12.70 -0.68
C GLY A 525 -16.61 13.93 -1.32
N VAL A 526 -16.65 13.93 -2.66
CA VAL A 526 -17.31 14.98 -3.45
C VAL A 526 -18.29 14.34 -4.45
N TYR A 527 -19.52 14.83 -4.46
CA TYR A 527 -20.55 14.49 -5.43
C TYR A 527 -21.07 15.76 -6.12
N VAL A 528 -20.92 15.80 -7.44
CA VAL A 528 -21.39 16.90 -8.28
C VAL A 528 -22.31 16.37 -9.38
N SER A 529 -23.43 17.03 -9.64
CA SER A 529 -24.35 16.66 -10.73
C SER A 529 -24.91 17.88 -11.44
N ASP A 530 -25.16 17.76 -12.74
CA ASP A 530 -25.84 18.77 -13.57
C ASP A 530 -25.13 20.13 -13.58
N VAL A 531 -23.79 20.11 -13.71
CA VAL A 531 -22.95 21.32 -13.70
C VAL A 531 -22.32 21.59 -15.05
N ASN A 532 -22.38 22.85 -15.49
CA ASN A 532 -21.62 23.34 -16.63
C ASN A 532 -20.34 24.05 -16.15
N GLY A 533 -19.18 23.42 -16.33
CA GLY A 533 -17.89 23.95 -15.90
C GLY A 533 -17.54 23.52 -14.49
N ILE A 534 -16.65 22.52 -14.39
CA ILE A 534 -16.06 22.05 -13.13
C ILE A 534 -14.54 22.11 -13.25
N GLU A 535 -13.87 22.77 -12.31
CA GLU A 535 -12.42 22.76 -12.17
C GLU A 535 -12.02 22.20 -10.81
N ILE A 536 -11.23 21.12 -10.79
CA ILE A 536 -10.61 20.55 -9.61
C ILE A 536 -9.10 20.60 -9.84
N ASP A 537 -8.40 21.46 -9.10
CA ASP A 537 -6.95 21.67 -9.26
C ASP A 537 -6.21 21.55 -7.93
N ALA A 538 -5.19 20.69 -7.91
CA ALA A 538 -4.36 20.43 -6.73
C ALA A 538 -5.15 20.01 -5.49
N CYS A 539 -6.23 19.22 -5.64
CA CYS A 539 -7.05 18.72 -4.53
C CYS A 539 -6.65 17.31 -4.10
N ASP A 540 -6.91 16.98 -2.83
CA ASP A 540 -6.71 15.65 -2.25
C ASP A 540 -8.05 15.11 -1.74
N PHE A 541 -8.70 14.27 -2.54
CA PHE A 541 -9.92 13.56 -2.16
C PHE A 541 -9.56 12.11 -1.89
N SER A 542 -9.26 11.81 -0.62
CA SER A 542 -8.71 10.51 -0.23
C SER A 542 -9.43 9.91 0.96
N ASP A 543 -9.39 8.58 1.06
CA ASP A 543 -9.95 7.84 2.18
C ASP A 543 -11.46 8.10 2.39
N ASN A 544 -12.21 8.25 1.29
CA ASN A 544 -13.67 8.40 1.30
C ASN A 544 -14.36 7.15 0.71
N GLY A 545 -15.69 7.15 0.62
CA GLY A 545 -16.42 6.16 -0.17
C GLY A 545 -16.39 4.74 0.42
N ALA A 546 -17.16 4.54 1.49
CA ALA A 546 -17.34 3.24 2.12
C ALA A 546 -18.59 2.49 1.61
N GLN A 547 -19.06 1.51 2.36
CA GLN A 547 -20.23 0.67 2.04
C GLN A 547 -21.43 0.97 2.97
N VAL A 548 -21.63 2.24 3.30
CA VAL A 548 -22.85 2.68 4.01
C VAL A 548 -24.10 2.48 3.14
N VAL A 549 -25.27 2.49 3.78
CA VAL A 549 -26.57 2.45 3.06
C VAL A 549 -26.59 3.55 1.98
N PRO A 550 -27.01 3.23 0.73
CA PRO A 550 -27.76 2.04 0.33
C PRO A 550 -26.96 0.80 -0.10
N GLY A 551 -25.63 0.80 -0.05
CA GLY A 551 -24.85 -0.39 -0.39
C GLY A 551 -23.46 -0.12 -0.95
N PRO A 552 -22.71 -1.18 -1.28
CA PRO A 552 -21.36 -1.07 -1.81
C PRO A 552 -21.35 -0.45 -3.22
N ARG A 553 -20.17 0.02 -3.67
CA ARG A 553 -19.90 0.52 -5.03
C ARG A 553 -20.70 1.76 -5.47
N LEU A 554 -21.34 2.46 -4.54
CA LEU A 554 -22.10 3.70 -4.79
C LEU A 554 -21.43 4.95 -4.22
N GLN A 555 -20.35 4.77 -3.46
CA GLN A 555 -19.66 5.85 -2.76
C GLN A 555 -18.18 5.85 -3.18
N HIS A 556 -17.63 7.03 -3.47
CA HIS A 556 -16.35 7.18 -4.18
C HIS A 556 -15.51 8.32 -3.59
N ASN A 557 -14.27 8.49 -4.01
CA ASN A 557 -13.59 9.75 -3.67
C ASN A 557 -14.24 10.94 -4.40
N LEU A 558 -14.46 10.78 -5.71
CA LEU A 558 -15.16 11.75 -6.55
C LEU A 558 -16.24 11.07 -7.39
N PHE A 559 -17.44 11.66 -7.40
CA PHE A 559 -18.53 11.28 -8.29
C PHE A 559 -19.06 12.50 -9.04
N ILE A 560 -19.04 12.45 -10.37
CA ILE A 560 -19.60 13.50 -11.23
C ILE A 560 -20.63 12.88 -12.18
N GLN A 561 -21.83 13.46 -12.24
CA GLN A 561 -22.90 13.02 -13.14
C GLN A 561 -23.45 14.15 -14.00
N HIS A 562 -23.95 13.84 -15.19
CA HIS A 562 -24.73 14.74 -16.04
C HIS A 562 -24.11 16.13 -16.26
N SER A 563 -22.79 16.23 -16.25
CA SER A 563 -22.06 17.49 -16.23
C SER A 563 -21.22 17.68 -17.50
N THR A 564 -20.87 18.92 -17.82
CA THR A 564 -20.07 19.26 -19.01
C THR A 564 -18.92 20.20 -18.66
N GLY A 565 -17.81 20.11 -19.39
CA GLY A 565 -16.65 20.99 -19.17
C GLY A 565 -15.91 20.69 -17.87
N ILE A 566 -15.50 19.42 -17.70
CA ILE A 566 -14.88 18.90 -16.48
C ILE A 566 -13.36 18.91 -16.64
N ARG A 567 -12.64 19.56 -15.72
CA ARG A 567 -11.18 19.60 -15.69
C ARG A 567 -10.67 19.15 -14.32
N LEU A 568 -9.99 18.02 -14.28
CA LEU A 568 -9.32 17.46 -13.11
C LEU A 568 -7.82 17.54 -13.32
N LYS A 569 -7.11 18.31 -12.50
CA LYS A 569 -5.69 18.60 -12.66
C LYS A 569 -4.92 18.46 -11.37
N ASN A 570 -3.70 17.91 -11.45
CA ASN A 570 -2.75 17.87 -10.32
C ASN A 570 -3.34 17.30 -9.02
N SER A 571 -4.38 16.48 -9.10
CA SER A 571 -5.22 16.09 -7.96
C SER A 571 -5.12 14.61 -7.64
N ARG A 572 -5.40 14.25 -6.39
CA ARG A 572 -5.34 12.88 -5.87
C ARG A 572 -6.73 12.37 -5.57
N PHE A 573 -6.98 11.12 -5.94
CA PHE A 573 -8.25 10.42 -5.74
C PHE A 573 -7.98 9.02 -5.18
N ASP A 574 -7.46 8.97 -3.95
CA ASP A 574 -6.81 7.76 -3.45
C ASP A 574 -7.57 7.06 -2.33
N THR A 575 -7.39 5.75 -2.23
CA THR A 575 -7.85 4.96 -1.06
C THR A 575 -9.37 5.08 -0.85
N SER A 576 -10.19 5.10 -1.91
CA SER A 576 -11.62 4.91 -1.71
C SER A 576 -11.84 3.53 -1.08
N LEU A 577 -12.51 3.48 0.07
CA LEU A 577 -12.50 2.28 0.93
C LEU A 577 -13.21 1.07 0.31
N ARG A 578 -14.26 1.33 -0.47
CA ARG A 578 -15.14 0.32 -1.09
C ARG A 578 -15.61 0.70 -2.49
N GLY A 579 -15.09 1.78 -3.07
CA GLY A 579 -15.51 2.29 -4.37
C GLY A 579 -14.33 2.72 -5.24
N CYS A 580 -14.66 3.44 -6.32
CA CYS A 580 -13.68 3.99 -7.23
C CYS A 580 -12.99 5.25 -6.70
N GLY A 581 -11.81 5.55 -7.25
CA GLY A 581 -11.21 6.86 -7.09
C GLY A 581 -12.08 7.94 -7.74
N VAL A 582 -12.42 7.75 -9.02
CA VAL A 582 -13.28 8.69 -9.74
C VAL A 582 -14.35 7.95 -10.53
N VAL A 583 -15.60 8.41 -10.42
CA VAL A 583 -16.69 8.02 -11.31
C VAL A 583 -17.18 9.24 -12.08
N ILE A 584 -17.20 9.12 -13.41
CA ILE A 584 -17.76 10.12 -14.32
C ILE A 584 -18.86 9.43 -15.12
N ASP A 585 -20.09 9.92 -15.01
CA ASP A 585 -21.26 9.23 -15.54
C ASP A 585 -22.17 10.22 -16.31
N HIS A 586 -22.53 9.88 -17.55
CA HIS A 586 -23.32 10.74 -18.45
C HIS A 586 -22.75 12.16 -18.64
N CYS A 587 -21.43 12.30 -18.71
CA CYS A 587 -20.76 13.61 -18.80
C CYS A 587 -20.12 13.90 -20.16
N ARG A 588 -19.78 15.17 -20.41
CA ARG A 588 -19.15 15.62 -21.66
C ARG A 588 -17.97 16.57 -21.44
N ASP A 589 -17.06 16.62 -22.40
CA ASP A 589 -15.89 17.51 -22.42
C ASP A 589 -15.04 17.37 -21.15
N ILE A 590 -14.41 16.20 -21.02
CA ILE A 590 -13.74 15.74 -19.79
C ILE A 590 -12.22 15.76 -20.00
N LEU A 591 -11.48 16.32 -19.04
CA LEU A 591 -10.03 16.36 -19.02
C LEU A 591 -9.48 15.90 -17.67
N PHE A 592 -8.66 14.86 -17.67
CA PHE A 592 -7.75 14.53 -16.57
C PHE A 592 -6.32 14.83 -17.01
N ASP A 593 -5.57 15.52 -16.15
CA ASP A 593 -4.16 15.82 -16.39
C ASP A 593 -3.36 15.77 -15.08
N ARG A 594 -2.31 14.96 -15.05
CA ARG A 594 -1.39 14.85 -13.90
C ARG A 594 -2.09 14.49 -12.58
N CYS A 595 -3.07 13.59 -12.61
CA CYS A 595 -3.74 13.08 -11.41
C CYS A 595 -3.10 11.77 -10.89
N GLU A 596 -3.11 11.59 -9.57
CA GLU A 596 -2.85 10.30 -8.92
C GLU A 596 -4.19 9.64 -8.57
N ILE A 597 -4.42 8.43 -9.07
CA ILE A 597 -5.63 7.64 -8.81
C ILE A 597 -5.21 6.27 -8.32
N ALA A 598 -4.96 6.17 -7.02
CA ALA A 598 -4.27 5.04 -6.44
C ALA A 598 -4.99 4.38 -5.27
N ARG A 599 -4.74 3.08 -5.08
CA ARG A 599 -5.10 2.33 -3.87
C ARG A 599 -6.61 2.21 -3.61
N ASN A 600 -7.48 2.44 -4.60
CA ASN A 600 -8.93 2.38 -4.41
C ASN A 600 -9.44 0.94 -4.27
N GLY A 601 -10.54 0.76 -3.52
CA GLY A 601 -11.19 -0.52 -3.22
C GLY A 601 -12.03 -1.08 -4.37
N TRP A 602 -12.06 -0.39 -5.51
CA TRP A 602 -12.61 -0.88 -6.77
C TRP A 602 -11.78 -0.37 -7.95
N HIS A 603 -12.36 0.34 -8.92
CA HIS A 603 -11.63 0.87 -10.06
C HIS A 603 -10.85 2.16 -9.75
N GLY A 604 -9.80 2.44 -10.50
CA GLY A 604 -9.20 3.77 -10.47
C GLY A 604 -10.21 4.80 -11.00
N ILE A 605 -10.48 4.72 -12.30
CA ILE A 605 -11.44 5.57 -13.01
C ILE A 605 -12.55 4.69 -13.61
N MET A 606 -13.80 5.06 -13.40
CA MET A 606 -14.95 4.48 -14.08
C MET A 606 -15.67 5.57 -14.89
N MET A 607 -15.87 5.31 -16.18
CA MET A 607 -16.59 6.20 -17.10
C MET A 607 -17.75 5.46 -17.74
N SER A 608 -18.96 6.00 -17.60
CA SER A 608 -20.20 5.45 -18.16
C SER A 608 -20.90 6.51 -19.00
N GLU A 609 -21.32 6.16 -20.22
CA GLU A 609 -22.13 7.04 -21.10
C GLU A 609 -21.54 8.45 -21.33
N CYS A 610 -20.22 8.55 -21.40
CA CYS A 610 -19.50 9.83 -21.53
C CYS A 610 -19.14 10.18 -22.98
N GLN A 611 -18.90 11.47 -23.26
CA GLN A 611 -18.44 11.94 -24.57
C GLN A 611 -17.26 12.92 -24.46
N ASN A 612 -16.38 12.94 -25.46
CA ASN A 612 -15.25 13.87 -25.58
C ASN A 612 -14.36 13.89 -24.33
N GLY A 613 -13.79 12.73 -23.97
CA GLY A 613 -12.97 12.57 -22.77
C GLY A 613 -11.50 12.37 -23.08
N PHE A 614 -10.63 12.97 -22.27
CA PHE A 614 -9.19 12.73 -22.30
C PHE A 614 -8.68 12.43 -20.89
N VAL A 615 -8.02 11.28 -20.73
CA VAL A 615 -7.29 10.89 -19.52
C VAL A 615 -5.82 10.77 -19.86
N GLY A 616 -4.98 11.70 -19.35
CA GLY A 616 -3.56 11.64 -19.63
C GLY A 616 -2.63 12.19 -18.57
N ASN A 617 -1.36 11.77 -18.68
CA ASN A 617 -0.29 12.13 -17.76
C ASN A 617 -0.55 11.70 -16.30
N CYS A 618 -1.46 10.73 -16.08
CA CYS A 618 -1.85 10.28 -14.75
C CYS A 618 -1.03 9.07 -14.27
N LEU A 619 -0.96 8.91 -12.95
CA LEU A 619 -0.55 7.68 -12.28
C LEU A 619 -1.79 6.95 -11.79
N ILE A 620 -2.02 5.73 -12.26
CA ILE A 620 -3.18 4.91 -11.91
C ILE A 620 -2.68 3.56 -11.38
N GLU A 621 -2.68 3.36 -10.07
CA GLU A 621 -2.02 2.18 -9.49
C GLU A 621 -2.67 1.55 -8.27
N GLY A 622 -2.46 0.24 -8.11
CA GLY A 622 -2.85 -0.46 -6.89
C GLY A 622 -4.35 -0.46 -6.62
N ASN A 623 -5.21 -0.33 -7.64
CA ASN A 623 -6.66 -0.38 -7.46
C ASN A 623 -7.15 -1.84 -7.46
N ASP A 624 -8.15 -2.16 -6.65
CA ASP A 624 -8.65 -3.53 -6.45
C ASP A 624 -9.41 -4.08 -7.67
N GLY A 625 -9.75 -3.23 -8.64
CA GLY A 625 -10.26 -3.57 -9.96
C GLY A 625 -9.33 -3.08 -11.08
N CYS A 626 -9.90 -2.63 -12.20
CA CYS A 626 -9.16 -2.04 -13.32
C CYS A 626 -8.57 -0.66 -13.00
N GLY A 627 -7.52 -0.26 -13.74
CA GLY A 627 -7.04 1.12 -13.75
C GLY A 627 -8.08 2.07 -14.35
N PHE A 628 -8.53 1.79 -15.58
CA PHE A 628 -9.63 2.46 -16.26
C PHE A 628 -10.73 1.46 -16.64
N MET A 629 -11.98 1.76 -16.30
CA MET A 629 -13.17 1.02 -16.72
C MET A 629 -14.07 1.94 -17.57
N GLY A 630 -14.20 1.62 -18.86
CA GLY A 630 -15.24 2.14 -19.73
C GLY A 630 -16.48 1.25 -19.63
N ASP A 631 -17.38 1.60 -18.72
CA ASP A 631 -18.59 0.84 -18.43
C ASP A 631 -19.69 1.16 -19.46
N TYR A 632 -20.51 0.16 -19.76
CA TYR A 632 -21.63 0.26 -20.69
C TYR A 632 -22.94 0.10 -19.93
N LEU A 633 -23.83 1.08 -20.08
CA LEU A 633 -25.17 1.05 -19.51
C LEU A 633 -26.25 1.03 -20.61
N TYR A 634 -26.08 1.84 -21.67
CA TYR A 634 -27.08 1.96 -22.74
C TYR A 634 -26.53 2.30 -24.12
N HIS A 635 -25.86 3.45 -24.31
CA HIS A 635 -25.27 3.82 -25.59
C HIS A 635 -23.78 3.45 -25.64
N GLY A 636 -23.11 3.49 -24.49
CA GLY A 636 -21.67 3.39 -24.38
C GLY A 636 -20.99 4.75 -24.56
N SER A 637 -19.79 4.89 -24.00
CA SER A 637 -19.04 6.13 -24.13
C SER A 637 -18.45 6.31 -25.54
N ASP A 638 -18.36 7.56 -26.01
CA ASP A 638 -17.86 7.91 -27.34
C ASP A 638 -16.74 8.96 -27.27
N CYS A 639 -15.79 8.89 -28.21
CA CYS A 639 -14.69 9.85 -28.33
C CYS A 639 -13.89 10.01 -27.02
N ILE A 640 -13.54 8.89 -26.37
CA ILE A 640 -12.70 8.88 -25.16
C ILE A 640 -11.26 8.47 -25.53
N SER A 641 -10.28 9.19 -24.98
CA SER A 641 -8.85 8.91 -25.14
C SER A 641 -8.20 8.66 -23.78
N VAL A 642 -7.49 7.54 -23.63
CA VAL A 642 -6.66 7.23 -22.46
C VAL A 642 -5.21 7.16 -22.94
N LYS A 643 -4.42 8.22 -22.69
CA LYS A 643 -3.08 8.37 -23.27
C LYS A 643 -2.00 8.86 -22.32
N ASN A 644 -0.76 8.40 -22.53
CA ASN A 644 0.41 8.86 -21.77
C ASN A 644 0.26 8.71 -20.24
N ASN A 645 -0.39 7.63 -19.79
CA ASN A 645 -0.55 7.32 -18.37
C ASN A 645 0.41 6.21 -17.95
N LYS A 646 0.75 6.19 -16.66
CA LYS A 646 1.37 5.04 -16.02
C LYS A 646 0.29 4.26 -15.27
N ILE A 647 -0.08 3.09 -15.80
CA ILE A 647 -1.15 2.25 -15.25
C ILE A 647 -0.56 0.92 -14.79
N GLN A 648 -0.51 0.67 -13.49
CA GLN A 648 0.27 -0.45 -12.97
C GLN A 648 -0.28 -1.06 -11.67
N TYR A 649 -0.04 -2.36 -11.45
CA TYR A 649 -0.39 -3.06 -10.21
C TYR A 649 -1.88 -2.95 -9.82
N ASN A 650 -2.76 -2.72 -10.78
CA ASN A 650 -4.20 -2.86 -10.58
C ASN A 650 -4.56 -4.36 -10.60
N ASN A 651 -5.60 -4.78 -9.89
CA ASN A 651 -5.90 -6.22 -9.73
C ASN A 651 -6.66 -6.83 -10.91
N GLU A 652 -7.21 -6.01 -11.80
CA GLU A 652 -7.71 -6.43 -13.10
C GLU A 652 -6.89 -5.76 -14.23
N TYR A 653 -7.48 -5.54 -15.40
CA TYR A 653 -6.83 -4.90 -16.55
C TYR A 653 -6.37 -3.48 -16.27
N ALA A 654 -5.33 -3.04 -16.97
CA ALA A 654 -4.95 -1.63 -17.01
C ALA A 654 -6.12 -0.80 -17.57
N VAL A 655 -6.66 -1.23 -18.70
CA VAL A 655 -7.81 -0.62 -19.37
C VAL A 655 -8.83 -1.71 -19.73
N LYS A 656 -10.07 -1.54 -19.30
CA LYS A 656 -11.18 -2.42 -19.65
C LYS A 656 -12.33 -1.57 -20.19
N GLY A 657 -12.98 -2.02 -21.25
CA GLY A 657 -14.01 -1.23 -21.93
C GLY A 657 -15.05 -2.09 -22.64
N PHE A 658 -16.30 -1.64 -22.60
CA PHE A 658 -17.44 -2.27 -23.26
C PHE A 658 -18.20 -1.26 -24.13
N SER A 659 -18.49 -1.63 -25.37
CA SER A 659 -19.26 -0.83 -26.35
C SER A 659 -18.79 0.63 -26.45
N LEU A 660 -17.47 0.86 -26.45
CA LEU A 660 -16.88 2.19 -26.60
C LEU A 660 -16.71 2.54 -28.09
N THR A 661 -17.16 3.73 -28.49
CA THR A 661 -17.02 4.22 -29.87
C THR A 661 -15.93 5.30 -29.94
N ASN A 662 -15.16 5.36 -31.03
CA ASN A 662 -14.02 6.28 -31.18
C ASN A 662 -13.06 6.30 -29.96
N PHE A 663 -12.83 5.12 -29.38
CA PHE A 663 -11.99 4.96 -28.19
C PHE A 663 -10.53 4.80 -28.57
N ILE A 664 -9.65 5.61 -27.98
CA ILE A 664 -8.22 5.57 -28.26
C ILE A 664 -7.44 5.28 -27.00
N VAL A 665 -6.66 4.19 -27.02
CA VAL A 665 -5.67 3.86 -26.02
C VAL A 665 -4.30 3.92 -26.68
N ALA A 666 -3.41 4.79 -26.20
CA ALA A 666 -2.11 4.97 -26.81
C ALA A 666 -1.07 5.50 -25.82
N GLU A 667 0.20 5.15 -26.00
CA GLU A 667 1.33 5.73 -25.25
C GLU A 667 1.26 5.53 -23.73
N ASN A 668 0.43 4.60 -23.23
CA ASN A 668 0.42 4.24 -21.81
C ASN A 668 1.54 3.25 -21.49
N ILE A 669 2.05 3.34 -20.26
CA ILE A 669 3.01 2.39 -19.70
C ILE A 669 2.24 1.45 -18.77
N TYR A 670 2.19 0.17 -19.13
CA TYR A 670 1.59 -0.88 -18.32
C TYR A 670 2.60 -1.73 -17.59
N ARG A 671 2.32 -2.06 -16.33
CA ARG A 671 3.12 -3.02 -15.55
C ARG A 671 2.23 -3.79 -14.59
N CYS A 672 2.25 -5.11 -14.69
CA CYS A 672 1.64 -6.00 -13.71
C CYS A 672 0.19 -5.62 -13.36
N ASN A 673 -0.70 -5.35 -14.32
CA ASN A 673 -2.12 -5.23 -14.03
C ASN A 673 -2.78 -6.59 -14.22
N GLY A 674 -3.45 -7.10 -13.19
CA GLY A 674 -4.01 -8.45 -13.14
C GLY A 674 -2.93 -9.53 -13.17
N ILE A 675 -3.35 -10.77 -13.42
CA ILE A 675 -2.47 -11.94 -13.55
C ILE A 675 -2.13 -12.28 -15.01
N ASP A 676 -2.84 -11.68 -15.97
CA ASP A 676 -2.69 -11.97 -17.40
C ASP A 676 -1.66 -11.03 -18.05
N GLU A 677 -0.94 -11.53 -19.06
CA GLU A 677 -0.08 -10.68 -19.90
C GLU A 677 -0.89 -9.61 -20.65
N GLN A 678 -2.17 -9.89 -20.92
CA GLN A 678 -3.07 -8.96 -21.57
C GLN A 678 -3.46 -7.82 -20.60
N GLN A 679 -2.99 -6.61 -20.89
CA GLN A 679 -3.24 -5.43 -20.06
C GLN A 679 -4.51 -4.66 -20.46
N GLU A 680 -5.03 -4.90 -21.66
CA GLU A 680 -6.20 -4.22 -22.20
C GLU A 680 -7.29 -5.22 -22.61
N TYR A 681 -8.53 -4.99 -22.17
CA TYR A 681 -9.70 -5.74 -22.61
C TYR A 681 -10.74 -4.77 -23.17
N LEU A 682 -10.85 -4.70 -24.50
CA LEU A 682 -11.80 -3.83 -25.19
C LEU A 682 -12.78 -4.68 -25.99
N SER A 683 -14.06 -4.57 -25.64
CA SER A 683 -15.14 -5.33 -26.28
C SER A 683 -16.15 -4.41 -26.94
N SER A 684 -16.60 -4.75 -28.15
CA SER A 684 -17.74 -4.10 -28.79
C SER A 684 -19.09 -4.56 -28.23
N GLU A 685 -19.08 -5.51 -27.29
CA GLU A 685 -20.32 -6.04 -26.70
C GLU A 685 -21.02 -4.99 -25.84
N LYS A 686 -22.33 -4.90 -26.03
CA LYS A 686 -23.28 -4.15 -25.20
C LYS A 686 -23.56 -4.92 -23.91
N LYS A 687 -22.55 -5.01 -23.04
CA LYS A 687 -22.57 -5.88 -21.85
C LYS A 687 -22.55 -5.07 -20.55
N LEU A 688 -23.64 -5.21 -19.78
CA LEU A 688 -23.74 -4.66 -18.42
C LEU A 688 -22.76 -5.37 -17.48
N GLN A 689 -22.11 -4.60 -16.60
CA GLN A 689 -21.27 -5.15 -15.54
C GLN A 689 -22.12 -5.51 -14.31
N LEU A 690 -22.56 -6.77 -14.26
CA LEU A 690 -23.37 -7.29 -13.17
C LEU A 690 -22.49 -7.90 -12.07
N GLU A 691 -23.04 -7.98 -10.86
CA GLU A 691 -22.43 -8.77 -9.78
C GLU A 691 -22.23 -10.22 -10.23
N ARG A 692 -21.03 -10.76 -10.02
CA ARG A 692 -20.75 -12.17 -10.32
C ARG A 692 -21.47 -13.01 -9.27
N LEU A 693 -22.42 -13.84 -9.70
CA LEU A 693 -23.25 -14.63 -8.79
C LEU A 693 -22.51 -15.82 -8.13
N ASN A 694 -21.28 -16.13 -8.54
CA ASN A 694 -20.58 -17.38 -8.21
C ASN A 694 -19.08 -17.23 -7.82
N GLU A 695 -18.67 -16.11 -7.21
CA GLU A 695 -17.31 -15.97 -6.64
C GLU A 695 -17.32 -15.85 -5.12
#